data_AF-A0A369GRR5-F1
#
_entry.id   AF-A0A369GRR5-F1
#
_cell.length_a   1.000
_cell.length_b   1.000
_cell.length_c   1.000
_cell.angle_alpha   90.00
_cell.angle_beta   90.00
_cell.angle_gamma   90.00
#
_symmetry.space_group_name_H-M   'P 1'
#
loop_
_entity.id
_entity.type
_entity.pdbx_description
1 polymer ?
#
loop_
_entity_poly.entity_id
_entity_poly.type
_entity_poly.pdbx_seq_one_letter_code
_entity_poly.pdbx_strand_id
1 'polypeptide(L)'
;MAIFVSPARFVGRRLLLLANVARYADRRISLALAAAAILSAKLVHVYAHADALPAHALLFWGPSLFAQDTLLLLLLRLLLDGRLPVPARPVASAVASVIAVLVTLLAGISISFFTVAGLELHWRNLGAAADVSAWRMLLTGLLSMCLVLVALVFLAGLLQAPCFLVTGMALDLLRWPIRFFTCRPNSDSAAAFSGSDSGSGSGYRRLLEQHDYDDDEKETGSDSDSELGLRASQELRPASRRLLVVLYLLVGLWLLVQAVNYALRPSDSALVFMSWTLPLLPLVELTLSSHALSRLRGKDASSLNGNITALGDPPSLSWLPSKKPLQGFTDWYIPDQLHYNADQDPIRVSNLDQPPLQELRSALGKLQIRNVVLLKLEATRKDVFPLKRDGFVWRRLANGSATGELSDKAEERLASLTPTANFLTGDYADGFKHKEKPRRGGVNFNNAHSASTYTLKSLTASLCGLTPLIIDFNLEYLSHFYQPCLPHIFEALNHLVDTKARDNNHAGNNTVEARVNHDDDDSDFTSYPWRSTYMQSVTNTFDRQSPLMPTFGYKPGTVITKEYLRSSAAKFGRTNVSDINYFGLPEIVLDDYIRDAFSEARRNKERLFLTHLTSTTHHDFKLPVGETYVPLTDDSELDSLSHYVNVVGYVDRWIGRVLDIIREEGAEDDTLVVVAGDHGLSIAEQGSVSTYGNGNIGNFGVPLVLSHPKLPNIDINDAVSSIQILPTILDLLIESGSLSSSQSKAARDLIANYEGKSLIRPQNAGRGPKGLGDWQFSLINPGGTMLAVRERSRPGWRLIVPIIDNVSWRFTDADASPHEEESVVAFDLDIFLSDVELKHGREASDWVRKAAEVTSWYVDENAKRWRFGGQRPKKPRPNP
;
A
#
# COMPACT_ATOMS: atom_id res chain seq x y z
N MET A 1 2.24 10.29 -76.37
CA MET A 1 1.22 11.35 -76.49
C MET A 1 0.71 11.62 -75.08
N ALA A 2 1.31 12.53 -74.30
CA ALA A 2 1.01 13.97 -74.25
C ALA A 2 -0.52 14.19 -74.10
N ILE A 3 -1.06 14.85 -73.06
CA ILE A 3 -0.72 16.19 -72.54
C ILE A 3 -1.15 16.34 -71.05
N PHE A 4 -0.31 17.03 -70.27
CA PHE A 4 -0.51 17.56 -68.91
C PHE A 4 -1.50 18.75 -68.85
N VAL A 5 -2.36 18.85 -67.82
CA VAL A 5 -2.69 20.12 -67.11
C VAL A 5 -3.00 19.84 -65.62
N SER A 6 -2.49 20.72 -64.75
CA SER A 6 -2.28 20.72 -63.30
C SER A 6 -3.51 20.61 -62.34
N PRO A 7 -3.38 19.95 -61.15
CA PRO A 7 -4.32 20.04 -60.04
C PRO A 7 -3.78 20.93 -58.92
N ALA A 8 -3.92 22.25 -59.00
CA ALA A 8 -3.34 23.16 -57.99
C ALA A 8 -4.30 24.20 -57.40
N ARG A 9 -5.61 24.18 -57.70
CA ARG A 9 -6.54 25.23 -57.22
C ARG A 9 -7.70 24.77 -56.34
N PHE A 10 -7.83 23.48 -56.05
CA PHE A 10 -8.96 22.96 -55.24
C PHE A 10 -8.61 22.50 -53.81
N VAL A 11 -7.32 22.40 -53.46
CA VAL A 11 -6.87 21.92 -52.13
C VAL A 11 -6.54 23.08 -51.17
N GLY A 12 -6.19 24.27 -51.69
CA GLY A 12 -5.76 25.40 -50.86
C GLY A 12 -6.86 26.07 -50.01
N ARG A 13 -8.11 26.13 -50.49
CA ARG A 13 -9.19 26.87 -49.80
C ARG A 13 -9.86 26.10 -48.65
N ARG A 14 -9.83 24.75 -48.64
CA ARG A 14 -10.34 23.96 -47.49
C ARG A 14 -9.33 23.80 -46.36
N LEU A 15 -8.02 23.80 -46.64
CA LEU A 15 -6.97 23.76 -45.61
C LEU A 15 -6.85 25.06 -44.80
N LEU A 16 -7.15 26.22 -45.41
CA LEU A 16 -7.11 27.52 -44.71
C LEU A 16 -8.35 27.77 -43.82
N LEU A 17 -9.53 27.31 -44.23
CA LEU A 17 -10.75 27.36 -43.41
C LEU A 17 -10.71 26.37 -42.23
N LEU A 18 -10.19 25.15 -42.44
CA LEU A 18 -9.94 24.20 -41.33
C LEU A 18 -8.82 24.69 -40.39
N ALA A 19 -7.79 25.38 -40.88
CA ALA A 19 -6.74 25.94 -40.04
C ALA A 19 -7.21 27.08 -39.13
N ASN A 20 -8.17 27.92 -39.57
CA ASN A 20 -8.70 29.01 -38.74
C ASN A 20 -9.77 28.52 -37.75
N VAL A 21 -10.62 27.55 -38.11
CA VAL A 21 -11.53 26.89 -37.15
C VAL A 21 -10.75 26.05 -36.13
N ALA A 22 -9.66 25.40 -36.54
CA ALA A 22 -8.77 24.68 -35.62
C ALA A 22 -8.05 25.64 -34.64
N ARG A 23 -7.60 26.83 -35.06
CA ARG A 23 -6.95 27.82 -34.17
C ARG A 23 -7.87 28.39 -33.08
N TYR A 24 -9.16 28.57 -33.39
CA TYR A 24 -10.14 29.06 -32.41
C TYR A 24 -10.69 27.95 -31.51
N ALA A 25 -10.83 26.73 -32.05
CA ALA A 25 -11.11 25.54 -31.27
C ALA A 25 -9.98 25.24 -30.26
N ASP A 26 -8.71 25.42 -30.67
CA ASP A 26 -7.52 25.12 -29.86
C ASP A 26 -7.47 25.89 -28.53
N ARG A 27 -7.79 27.19 -28.52
CA ARG A 27 -7.73 28.00 -27.28
C ARG A 27 -8.87 27.73 -26.32
N ARG A 28 -10.10 27.64 -26.83
CA ARG A 28 -11.29 27.40 -26.00
C ARG A 28 -11.26 25.99 -25.42
N ILE A 29 -10.87 25.01 -26.24
CA ILE A 29 -10.77 23.63 -25.80
C ILE A 29 -9.59 23.42 -24.84
N SER A 30 -8.43 24.05 -25.05
CA SER A 30 -7.29 23.94 -24.13
C SER A 30 -7.63 24.42 -22.72
N LEU A 31 -8.30 25.57 -22.60
CA LEU A 31 -8.74 26.09 -21.30
C LEU A 31 -9.79 25.20 -20.64
N ALA A 32 -10.78 24.74 -21.42
CA ALA A 32 -11.84 23.88 -20.89
C ALA A 32 -11.33 22.49 -20.50
N LEU A 33 -10.32 21.98 -21.20
CA LEU A 33 -9.66 20.73 -20.88
C LEU A 33 -8.92 20.82 -19.54
N ALA A 34 -8.18 21.91 -19.32
CA ALA A 34 -7.55 22.18 -18.02
C ALA A 34 -8.60 22.35 -16.91
N ALA A 35 -9.69 23.09 -17.17
CA ALA A 35 -10.77 23.30 -16.20
C ALA A 35 -11.47 22.00 -15.82
N ALA A 36 -11.86 21.19 -16.81
CA ALA A 36 -12.47 19.88 -16.57
C ALA A 36 -11.53 18.99 -15.73
N ALA A 37 -10.26 18.89 -16.12
CA ALA A 37 -9.28 18.07 -15.42
C ALA A 37 -9.05 18.49 -13.96
N ILE A 38 -8.79 19.78 -13.70
CA ILE A 38 -8.50 20.28 -12.35
C ILE A 38 -9.71 20.18 -11.44
N LEU A 39 -10.89 20.59 -11.93
CA LEU A 39 -12.11 20.57 -11.12
C LEU A 39 -12.52 19.12 -10.80
N SER A 40 -12.48 18.21 -11.77
CA SER A 40 -12.76 16.79 -11.54
C SER A 40 -11.77 16.18 -10.55
N ALA A 41 -10.47 16.43 -10.71
CA ALA A 41 -9.47 15.93 -9.77
C ALA A 41 -9.65 16.52 -8.36
N LYS A 42 -9.97 17.82 -8.24
CA LYS A 42 -10.22 18.49 -6.96
C LYS A 42 -11.45 17.93 -6.26
N LEU A 43 -12.52 17.64 -7.00
CA LEU A 43 -13.71 17.02 -6.44
C LEU A 43 -13.42 15.62 -5.91
N VAL A 44 -12.66 14.80 -6.65
CA VAL A 44 -12.21 13.48 -6.17
C VAL A 44 -11.32 13.60 -4.94
N HIS A 45 -10.39 14.56 -4.91
CA HIS A 45 -9.52 14.83 -3.75
C HIS A 45 -10.34 15.20 -2.51
N VAL A 46 -11.30 16.13 -2.62
CA VAL A 46 -12.17 16.51 -1.48
C VAL A 46 -13.06 15.34 -1.04
N TYR A 47 -13.58 14.57 -2.00
CA TYR A 47 -14.41 13.39 -1.70
C TYR A 47 -13.62 12.30 -0.97
N ALA A 48 -12.39 12.02 -1.40
CA ALA A 48 -11.52 11.02 -0.79
C ALA A 48 -11.19 11.30 0.69
N HIS A 49 -11.29 12.55 1.13
CA HIS A 49 -11.00 12.99 2.50
C HIS A 49 -12.21 13.61 3.20
N ALA A 50 -13.42 13.37 2.69
CA ALA A 50 -14.64 13.98 3.24
C ALA A 50 -14.86 13.60 4.72
N ASP A 51 -14.53 12.37 5.10
CA ASP A 51 -14.67 11.86 6.48
C ASP A 51 -13.69 12.52 7.46
N ALA A 52 -12.57 13.04 6.97
CA ALA A 52 -11.55 13.72 7.77
C ALA A 52 -11.79 15.24 7.88
N LEU A 53 -12.81 15.77 7.21
CA LEU A 53 -13.15 17.19 7.18
C LEU A 53 -14.50 17.43 7.87
N PRO A 54 -14.56 18.31 8.89
CA PRO A 54 -15.83 18.66 9.50
C PRO A 54 -16.79 19.26 8.47
N ALA A 55 -18.06 18.85 8.47
CA ALA A 55 -19.06 19.35 7.51
C ALA A 55 -19.19 20.89 7.54
N HIS A 56 -19.04 21.50 8.72
CA HIS A 56 -19.04 22.96 8.86
C HIS A 56 -17.82 23.60 8.18
N ALA A 57 -16.65 22.97 8.24
CA ALA A 57 -15.44 23.47 7.59
C ALA A 57 -15.58 23.45 6.08
N LEU A 58 -16.18 22.40 5.51
CA LEU A 58 -16.50 22.34 4.07
C LEU A 58 -17.53 23.41 3.67
N LEU A 59 -18.56 23.66 4.49
CA LEU A 59 -19.57 24.66 4.20
C LEU A 59 -19.00 26.09 4.20
N PHE A 60 -18.23 26.45 5.23
CA PHE A 60 -17.70 27.82 5.39
C PHE A 60 -16.45 28.06 4.55
N TRP A 61 -15.53 27.10 4.51
CA TRP A 61 -14.21 27.27 3.88
C TRP A 61 -14.08 26.58 2.53
N GLY A 62 -15.07 25.80 2.08
CA GLY A 62 -15.06 25.08 0.80
C GLY A 62 -14.64 25.92 -0.41
N PRO A 63 -15.14 27.16 -0.59
CA PRO A 63 -14.70 28.02 -1.69
C PRO A 63 -13.19 28.30 -1.73
N SER A 64 -12.52 28.34 -0.57
CA SER A 64 -11.07 28.57 -0.50
C SER A 64 -10.24 27.42 -1.07
N LEU A 65 -10.80 26.19 -1.10
CA LEU A 65 -10.10 25.00 -1.58
C LEU A 65 -9.82 25.06 -3.08
N PHE A 66 -10.62 25.84 -3.83
CA PHE A 66 -10.53 26.02 -5.27
C PHE A 66 -9.79 27.31 -5.68
N ALA A 67 -9.22 28.06 -4.71
CA ALA A 67 -8.59 29.34 -4.98
C ALA A 67 -7.34 29.21 -5.89
N GLN A 68 -6.48 28.22 -5.61
CA GLN A 68 -5.30 27.95 -6.43
C GLN A 68 -5.68 27.49 -7.85
N ASP A 69 -6.72 26.66 -7.96
CA ASP A 69 -7.25 26.18 -9.23
C ASP A 69 -7.82 27.34 -10.07
N THR A 70 -8.56 28.25 -9.43
CA THR A 70 -9.09 29.46 -10.06
C THR A 70 -7.94 30.34 -10.57
N LEU A 71 -6.89 30.54 -9.77
CA LEU A 71 -5.70 31.29 -10.19
C LEU A 71 -5.03 30.65 -11.41
N LEU A 72 -4.84 29.32 -11.43
CA LEU A 72 -4.26 28.60 -12.56
C LEU A 72 -5.09 28.78 -13.84
N LEU A 73 -6.42 28.68 -13.75
CA LEU A 73 -7.31 28.91 -14.89
C LEU A 73 -7.26 30.35 -15.41
N LEU A 74 -7.14 31.34 -14.51
CA LEU A 74 -6.97 32.74 -14.90
C LEU A 74 -5.61 32.97 -15.58
N LEU A 75 -4.53 32.34 -15.10
CA LEU A 75 -3.22 32.39 -15.75
C LEU A 75 -3.24 31.77 -17.14
N LEU A 76 -3.87 30.60 -17.30
CA LEU A 76 -4.07 29.97 -18.62
C LEU A 76 -4.89 30.87 -19.54
N ARG A 77 -5.95 31.50 -19.02
CA ARG A 77 -6.77 32.45 -19.79
C ARG A 77 -5.97 33.67 -20.24
N LEU A 78 -5.04 34.17 -19.41
CA LEU A 78 -4.14 35.27 -19.75
C LEU A 78 -3.16 34.87 -20.87
N LEU A 79 -2.59 33.66 -20.81
CA LEU A 79 -1.71 33.14 -21.86
C LEU A 79 -2.44 32.94 -23.19
N LEU A 80 -3.73 32.60 -23.13
CA LEU A 80 -4.60 32.40 -24.30
C LEU A 80 -5.32 33.69 -24.75
N ASP A 81 -5.04 34.84 -24.12
CA ASP A 81 -5.65 36.13 -24.44
C ASP A 81 -5.10 36.68 -25.77
N GLY A 82 -5.99 37.21 -26.61
CA GLY A 82 -5.62 37.84 -27.89
C GLY A 82 -4.86 39.16 -27.72
N ARG A 83 -4.72 39.67 -26.49
CA ARG A 83 -4.07 40.96 -26.20
C ARG A 83 -2.53 40.88 -26.12
N LEU A 84 -1.94 39.69 -26.18
CA LEU A 84 -0.48 39.52 -26.23
C LEU A 84 0.10 40.04 -27.57
N PRO A 85 1.36 40.55 -27.58
CA PRO A 85 2.06 40.91 -28.81
C PRO A 85 2.07 39.73 -29.80
N VAL A 86 1.87 40.01 -31.09
CA VAL A 86 1.84 38.99 -32.16
C VAL A 86 2.97 37.95 -32.08
N PRO A 87 4.26 38.31 -31.81
CA PRO A 87 5.32 37.30 -31.72
C PRO A 87 5.23 36.40 -30.46
N ALA A 88 4.58 36.87 -29.40
CA ALA A 88 4.45 36.12 -28.14
C ALA A 88 3.23 35.18 -28.11
N ARG A 89 2.22 35.42 -28.95
CA ARG A 89 0.99 34.60 -29.03
C ARG A 89 1.22 33.10 -29.31
N PRO A 90 2.03 32.68 -30.31
CA PRO A 90 2.21 31.25 -30.56
C PRO A 90 2.93 30.54 -29.41
N VAL A 91 3.92 31.22 -28.80
CA VAL A 91 4.65 30.70 -27.64
C VAL A 91 3.73 30.56 -26.42
N ALA A 92 2.95 31.60 -26.10
CA ALA A 92 2.02 31.58 -24.98
C ALA A 92 0.91 30.53 -25.16
N SER A 93 0.38 30.38 -26.38
CA SER A 93 -0.59 29.32 -26.70
C SER A 93 0.03 27.93 -26.53
N ALA A 94 1.25 27.72 -27.03
CA ALA A 94 1.94 26.44 -26.87
C ALA A 94 2.19 26.10 -25.38
N VAL A 95 2.63 27.07 -24.59
CA VAL A 95 2.82 26.89 -23.13
C VAL A 95 1.51 26.54 -22.44
N ALA A 96 0.42 27.25 -22.74
CA ALA A 96 -0.90 26.96 -22.17
C ALA A 96 -1.41 25.57 -22.55
N SER A 97 -1.25 25.15 -23.80
CA SER A 97 -1.62 23.80 -24.26
C SER A 97 -0.77 22.72 -23.59
N VAL A 98 0.54 22.93 -23.39
CA VAL A 98 1.41 21.98 -22.66
C VAL A 98 0.96 21.84 -21.21
N ILE A 99 0.66 22.95 -20.53
CA ILE A 99 0.15 22.92 -19.15
C ILE A 99 -1.20 22.19 -19.10
N ALA A 100 -2.12 22.47 -20.03
CA ALA A 100 -3.41 21.79 -20.10
C ALA A 100 -3.26 20.28 -20.29
N VAL A 101 -2.40 19.83 -21.22
CA VAL A 101 -2.11 18.40 -21.44
C VAL A 101 -1.51 17.75 -20.20
N LEU A 102 -0.53 18.40 -19.56
CA LEU A 102 0.08 17.89 -18.33
C LEU A 102 -0.95 17.73 -17.22
N VAL A 103 -1.77 18.76 -16.98
CA VAL A 103 -2.87 18.75 -16.01
C VAL A 103 -3.84 17.61 -16.29
N THR A 104 -4.24 17.41 -17.54
CA THR A 104 -5.15 16.32 -17.93
C THR A 104 -4.53 14.95 -17.71
N LEU A 105 -3.24 14.78 -18.02
CA LEU A 105 -2.51 13.54 -17.75
C LEU A 105 -2.50 13.25 -16.23
N LEU A 106 -2.13 14.23 -15.42
CA LEU A 106 -2.09 14.09 -13.96
C LEU A 106 -3.48 13.78 -13.39
N ALA A 107 -4.53 14.42 -13.92
CA ALA A 107 -5.91 14.18 -13.49
C ALA A 107 -6.36 12.76 -13.89
N GLY A 108 -6.02 12.34 -15.11
CA GLY A 108 -6.26 10.99 -15.59
C GLY A 108 -5.61 9.93 -14.69
N ILE A 109 -4.34 10.12 -14.31
CA ILE A 109 -3.62 9.23 -13.38
C ILE A 109 -4.31 9.23 -12.01
N SER A 110 -4.56 10.40 -11.41
CA SER A 110 -5.14 10.51 -10.07
C SER A 110 -6.53 9.89 -9.96
N ILE A 111 -7.42 10.24 -10.90
CA ILE A 111 -8.81 9.77 -10.90
C ILE A 111 -8.85 8.28 -11.23
N SER A 112 -8.09 7.81 -12.22
CA SER A 112 -8.04 6.37 -12.55
C SER A 112 -7.52 5.52 -11.39
N PHE A 113 -6.49 6.01 -10.68
CA PHE A 113 -5.99 5.35 -9.48
C PHE A 113 -7.08 5.29 -8.39
N PHE A 114 -7.76 6.40 -8.12
CA PHE A 114 -8.87 6.43 -7.16
C PHE A 114 -10.01 5.47 -7.54
N THR A 115 -10.38 5.39 -8.82
CA THR A 115 -11.45 4.48 -9.28
C THR A 115 -11.10 3.00 -9.15
N VAL A 116 -9.81 2.64 -9.17
CA VAL A 116 -9.35 1.24 -9.11
C VAL A 116 -8.97 0.85 -7.68
N ALA A 117 -8.29 1.73 -6.96
CA ALA A 117 -7.75 1.47 -5.63
C ALA A 117 -8.66 1.96 -4.48
N GLY A 118 -9.66 2.81 -4.77
CA GLY A 118 -10.53 3.43 -3.77
C GLY A 118 -9.84 4.49 -2.90
N LEU A 119 -8.57 4.82 -3.18
CA LEU A 119 -7.73 5.70 -2.38
C LEU A 119 -6.95 6.67 -3.26
N GLU A 120 -6.49 7.77 -2.67
CA GLU A 120 -5.70 8.78 -3.40
C GLU A 120 -4.25 8.31 -3.64
N LEU A 121 -3.72 8.68 -4.81
CA LEU A 121 -2.33 8.44 -5.14
C LEU A 121 -1.42 9.42 -4.40
N HIS A 122 -0.53 8.91 -3.54
CA HIS A 122 0.62 9.67 -3.08
C HIS A 122 1.67 9.81 -4.20
N TRP A 123 1.80 11.00 -4.75
CA TRP A 123 2.71 11.35 -5.85
C TRP A 123 4.19 11.06 -5.55
N ARG A 124 4.61 11.09 -4.26
CA ARG A 124 5.98 10.69 -3.88
C ARG A 124 6.32 9.22 -4.21
N ASN A 125 5.30 8.38 -4.36
CA ASN A 125 5.44 6.94 -4.58
C ASN A 125 5.50 6.56 -6.06
N LEU A 126 5.31 7.52 -6.98
CA LEU A 126 5.46 7.31 -8.42
C LEU A 126 6.85 6.83 -8.84
N GLY A 127 7.89 7.06 -8.03
CA GLY A 127 9.25 6.56 -8.29
C GLY A 127 9.35 5.02 -8.40
N ALA A 128 8.41 4.28 -7.79
CA ALA A 128 8.34 2.82 -7.89
C ALA A 128 7.90 2.33 -9.28
N ALA A 129 7.34 3.18 -10.13
CA ALA A 129 7.00 2.88 -11.52
C ALA A 129 8.24 2.64 -12.42
N ALA A 130 9.46 2.71 -11.88
CA ALA A 130 10.68 2.40 -12.63
C ALA A 130 10.95 0.89 -12.79
N ASP A 131 10.19 0.02 -12.10
CA ASP A 131 10.34 -1.44 -12.19
C ASP A 131 9.47 -2.04 -13.32
N VAL A 132 10.01 -3.01 -14.07
CA VAL A 132 9.34 -3.65 -15.21
C VAL A 132 8.06 -4.38 -14.77
N SER A 133 8.06 -4.94 -13.56
CA SER A 133 6.86 -5.59 -12.99
C SER A 133 5.79 -4.57 -12.59
N ALA A 134 6.19 -3.38 -12.12
CA ALA A 134 5.28 -2.27 -11.84
C ALA A 134 4.64 -1.70 -13.11
N TRP A 135 5.34 -1.71 -14.25
CA TRP A 135 4.76 -1.35 -15.55
C TRP A 135 3.63 -2.28 -15.98
N ARG A 136 3.73 -3.58 -15.70
CA ARG A 136 2.65 -4.53 -16.02
C ARG A 136 1.42 -4.29 -15.17
N MET A 137 1.60 -3.90 -13.90
CA MET A 137 0.54 -3.44 -13.03
C MET A 137 -0.08 -2.12 -13.54
N LEU A 138 0.71 -1.17 -14.04
CA LEU A 138 0.17 0.06 -14.66
C LEU A 138 -0.67 -0.24 -15.91
N LEU A 139 -0.29 -1.24 -16.70
CA LEU A 139 -1.02 -1.63 -17.91
C LEU A 139 -2.41 -2.19 -17.61
N THR A 140 -2.65 -2.80 -16.43
CA THR A 140 -4.00 -3.26 -16.06
C THR A 140 -4.94 -2.07 -15.80
N GLY A 141 -4.41 -0.93 -15.33
CA GLY A 141 -5.16 0.32 -15.14
C GLY A 141 -5.35 1.17 -16.40
N LEU A 142 -4.74 0.79 -17.54
CA LEU A 142 -4.75 1.60 -18.77
C LEU A 142 -6.16 1.80 -19.32
N LEU A 143 -7.03 0.79 -19.22
CA LEU A 143 -8.42 0.91 -19.68
C LEU A 143 -9.17 1.99 -18.89
N SER A 144 -9.09 1.95 -17.56
CA SER A 144 -9.70 2.95 -16.68
C SER A 144 -9.14 4.35 -16.96
N MET A 145 -7.82 4.47 -17.14
CA MET A 145 -7.19 5.73 -17.53
C MET A 145 -7.72 6.26 -18.88
N CYS A 146 -7.83 5.41 -19.90
CA CYS A 146 -8.39 5.78 -21.20
C CYS A 146 -9.85 6.26 -21.08
N LEU A 147 -10.69 5.56 -20.32
CA LEU A 147 -12.09 5.94 -20.09
C LEU A 147 -12.20 7.30 -19.38
N VAL A 148 -11.38 7.52 -18.35
CA VAL A 148 -11.32 8.81 -17.64
C VAL A 148 -10.87 9.93 -18.58
N LEU A 149 -9.84 9.71 -19.40
CA LEU A 149 -9.37 10.72 -20.36
C LEU A 149 -10.44 11.06 -21.41
N VAL A 150 -11.17 10.07 -21.92
CA VAL A 150 -12.30 10.28 -22.83
C VAL A 150 -13.40 11.10 -22.16
N ALA A 151 -13.75 10.79 -20.91
CA ALA A 151 -14.73 11.54 -20.14
C ALA A 151 -14.31 13.01 -19.91
N LEU A 152 -13.04 13.25 -19.60
CA LEU A 152 -12.49 14.60 -19.44
C LEU A 152 -12.54 15.42 -20.74
N VAL A 153 -12.20 14.80 -21.88
CA VAL A 153 -12.29 15.45 -23.20
C VAL A 153 -13.74 15.76 -23.57
N PHE A 154 -14.66 14.82 -23.31
CA PHE A 154 -16.09 15.04 -23.54
C PHE A 154 -16.62 16.20 -22.69
N LEU A 155 -16.29 16.23 -21.40
CA LEU A 155 -16.65 17.31 -20.48
C LEU A 155 -16.07 18.65 -20.93
N ALA A 156 -14.81 18.68 -21.39
CA ALA A 156 -14.18 19.87 -21.96
C ALA A 156 -14.94 20.40 -23.20
N GLY A 157 -15.40 19.49 -24.06
CA GLY A 157 -16.21 19.84 -25.23
C GLY A 157 -17.53 20.52 -24.87
N LEU A 158 -18.18 20.09 -23.78
CA LEU A 158 -19.39 20.71 -23.24
C LEU A 158 -19.10 22.06 -22.55
N LEU A 159 -17.98 22.15 -21.83
CA LEU A 159 -17.64 23.33 -21.00
C LEU A 159 -16.87 24.43 -21.74
N GLN A 160 -16.51 24.24 -23.02
CA GLN A 160 -15.68 25.20 -23.78
C GLN A 160 -16.20 26.64 -23.79
N ALA A 161 -17.50 26.83 -24.03
CA ALA A 161 -18.13 28.14 -24.08
C ALA A 161 -18.27 28.77 -22.68
N PRO A 162 -18.86 28.08 -21.68
CA PRO A 162 -19.01 28.66 -20.35
C PRO A 162 -17.66 28.92 -19.65
N CYS A 163 -16.68 28.02 -19.74
CA CYS A 163 -15.36 28.25 -19.12
C CYS A 163 -14.66 29.47 -19.71
N PHE A 164 -14.68 29.62 -21.04
CA PHE A 164 -14.03 30.76 -21.70
C PHE A 164 -14.74 32.09 -21.42
N LEU A 165 -16.07 32.06 -21.30
CA LEU A 165 -16.88 33.22 -20.93
C LEU A 165 -16.61 33.65 -19.48
N VAL A 166 -16.76 32.73 -18.52
CA VAL A 166 -16.63 33.00 -17.07
C VAL A 166 -15.22 33.48 -16.71
N THR A 167 -14.18 32.81 -17.22
CA THR A 167 -12.78 33.25 -16.99
C THR A 167 -12.48 34.60 -17.63
N GLY A 168 -13.13 34.91 -18.77
CA GLY A 168 -13.06 36.23 -19.39
C GLY A 168 -13.66 37.33 -18.50
N MET A 169 -14.87 37.09 -17.98
CA MET A 169 -15.55 38.01 -17.05
C MET A 169 -14.71 38.23 -15.78
N ALA A 170 -14.16 37.16 -15.22
CA ALA A 170 -13.29 37.22 -14.04
C ALA A 170 -12.03 38.07 -14.30
N LEU A 171 -11.35 37.89 -15.44
CA LEU A 171 -10.20 38.72 -15.80
C LEU A 171 -10.57 40.19 -16.03
N ASP A 172 -11.73 40.48 -16.64
CA ASP A 172 -12.17 41.86 -16.86
C ASP A 172 -12.48 42.57 -15.53
N LEU A 173 -13.07 41.86 -14.56
CA LEU A 173 -13.27 42.36 -13.19
C LEU A 173 -11.94 42.64 -12.48
N LEU A 174 -10.97 41.71 -12.58
CA LEU A 174 -9.63 41.88 -11.97
C LEU A 174 -8.81 43.00 -12.61
N ARG A 175 -9.04 43.31 -13.90
CA ARG A 175 -8.36 44.40 -14.63
C ARG A 175 -8.97 45.78 -14.36
N TRP A 176 -10.21 45.84 -13.88
CA TRP A 176 -10.95 47.09 -13.68
C TRP A 176 -10.23 48.09 -12.74
N PRO A 177 -9.68 47.68 -11.57
CA PRO A 177 -8.93 48.59 -10.70
C PRO A 177 -7.68 49.16 -11.37
N ILE A 178 -6.94 48.33 -12.12
CA ILE A 178 -5.71 48.75 -12.81
C ILE A 178 -6.00 49.82 -13.86
N ARG A 179 -7.12 49.71 -14.59
CA ARG A 179 -7.58 50.72 -15.56
C ARG A 179 -8.04 52.01 -14.89
N PHE A 180 -8.67 51.90 -13.72
CA PHE A 180 -9.10 53.06 -12.94
C PHE A 180 -7.90 53.90 -12.45
N PHE A 181 -6.80 53.28 -12.04
CA PHE A 181 -5.59 53.98 -11.57
C PHE A 181 -4.60 54.38 -12.67
N THR A 182 -4.67 53.80 -13.88
CA THR A 182 -3.79 54.14 -15.00
C THR A 182 -4.36 55.21 -15.94
N CYS A 183 -5.65 55.52 -15.84
CA CYS A 183 -6.27 56.67 -16.51
C CYS A 183 -6.09 57.94 -15.66
N ARG A 184 -5.14 58.80 -16.06
CA ARG A 184 -5.00 60.17 -15.55
C ARG A 184 -6.28 60.98 -15.90
N PRO A 185 -6.85 61.78 -14.99
CA PRO A 185 -7.94 62.69 -15.34
C PRO A 185 -7.34 63.86 -16.12
N ASN A 186 -7.45 63.86 -17.45
CA ASN A 186 -7.22 65.07 -18.21
C ASN A 186 -8.49 65.92 -18.19
N SER A 187 -8.38 67.07 -17.55
CA SER A 187 -9.35 68.14 -17.50
C SER A 187 -9.60 68.71 -18.89
N ASP A 188 -10.79 68.44 -19.44
CA ASP A 188 -11.46 69.29 -20.44
C ASP A 188 -12.92 68.81 -20.57
N SER A 189 -13.67 68.89 -19.47
CA SER A 189 -15.09 68.50 -19.43
C SER A 189 -15.92 69.56 -18.70
N ALA A 190 -15.98 70.76 -19.29
CA ALA A 190 -16.92 71.81 -18.90
C ALA A 190 -17.45 72.57 -20.13
N ALA A 191 -17.76 71.86 -21.22
CA ALA A 191 -18.45 72.42 -22.38
C ALA A 191 -19.10 71.31 -23.25
N ALA A 192 -20.02 70.54 -22.66
CA ALA A 192 -20.88 69.62 -23.43
C ALA A 192 -22.19 69.34 -22.68
N PHE A 193 -22.81 70.39 -22.14
CA PHE A 193 -24.16 70.35 -21.55
C PHE A 193 -25.18 70.95 -22.52
N SER A 194 -25.11 70.59 -23.80
CA SER A 194 -26.20 70.76 -24.79
C SER A 194 -25.78 70.14 -26.12
N GLY A 195 -26.49 69.11 -26.56
CA GLY A 195 -26.29 68.55 -27.90
C GLY A 195 -26.35 67.04 -27.89
N SER A 196 -27.50 66.53 -28.33
CA SER A 196 -27.75 65.15 -28.69
C SER A 196 -26.63 64.56 -29.55
N ASP A 197 -25.90 63.57 -29.01
CA ASP A 197 -25.49 62.47 -29.85
C ASP A 197 -25.30 61.17 -29.05
N SER A 198 -25.86 60.13 -29.63
CA SER A 198 -25.86 58.73 -29.21
C SER A 198 -24.45 58.15 -29.16
N GLY A 199 -24.00 57.69 -27.98
CA GLY A 199 -22.66 57.09 -27.90
C GLY A 199 -22.22 56.56 -26.53
N SER A 200 -23.10 55.96 -25.73
CA SER A 200 -22.70 55.27 -24.49
C SER A 200 -22.95 53.76 -24.60
N GLY A 201 -21.91 53.03 -24.98
CA GLY A 201 -21.94 51.56 -25.11
C GLY A 201 -20.60 50.90 -25.41
N SER A 202 -19.46 51.50 -25.02
CA SER A 202 -18.13 51.12 -25.53
C SER A 202 -17.36 50.04 -24.73
N GLY A 203 -17.98 49.33 -23.79
CA GLY A 203 -17.37 48.13 -23.19
C GLY A 203 -17.86 46.82 -23.81
N TYR A 204 -19.10 46.82 -24.27
CA TYR A 204 -19.86 45.63 -24.59
C TYR A 204 -19.87 45.30 -26.08
N ARG A 205 -19.87 46.36 -26.92
CA ARG A 205 -19.84 46.23 -28.38
C ARG A 205 -18.54 45.59 -28.88
N ARG A 206 -17.42 45.78 -28.17
CA ARG A 206 -16.11 45.24 -28.54
C ARG A 206 -15.96 43.73 -28.31
N LEU A 207 -16.78 43.09 -27.47
CA LEU A 207 -16.81 41.62 -27.33
C LEU A 207 -17.63 40.92 -28.42
N LEU A 208 -18.58 41.64 -29.04
CA LEU A 208 -19.35 41.16 -30.20
C LEU A 208 -18.66 41.55 -31.52
N GLU A 209 -18.01 42.73 -31.61
CA GLU A 209 -17.22 43.13 -32.77
C GLU A 209 -15.96 42.29 -32.95
N GLN A 210 -15.41 41.68 -31.89
CA GLN A 210 -14.35 40.68 -32.03
C GLN A 210 -14.84 39.36 -32.64
N HIS A 211 -16.16 39.22 -32.84
CA HIS A 211 -16.78 38.14 -33.58
C HIS A 211 -17.03 38.47 -35.06
N ASP A 212 -16.96 39.76 -35.46
CA ASP A 212 -17.33 40.25 -36.81
C ASP A 212 -16.20 40.97 -37.58
N TYR A 213 -15.04 41.28 -36.97
CA TYR A 213 -13.98 42.09 -37.60
C TYR A 213 -12.88 41.32 -38.37
N ASP A 214 -13.06 40.03 -38.67
CA ASP A 214 -12.08 39.25 -39.44
C ASP A 214 -12.58 38.88 -40.87
N ASP A 215 -13.77 39.34 -41.30
CA ASP A 215 -14.46 38.80 -42.49
C ASP A 215 -14.45 39.66 -43.78
N ASP A 216 -13.67 40.74 -43.86
CA ASP A 216 -13.60 41.55 -45.09
C ASP A 216 -12.18 41.68 -45.65
N GLU A 217 -11.87 40.90 -46.71
CA GLU A 217 -11.08 41.36 -47.86
C GLU A 217 -11.21 40.44 -49.11
N LYS A 218 -12.01 40.90 -50.10
CA LYS A 218 -11.91 40.78 -51.59
C LYS A 218 -11.79 39.36 -52.24
N GLU A 219 -12.41 39.01 -53.39
CA GLU A 219 -12.98 39.74 -54.53
C GLU A 219 -13.77 38.77 -55.46
N THR A 220 -14.80 39.32 -56.14
CA THR A 220 -15.32 39.05 -57.50
C THR A 220 -15.94 37.69 -57.91
N GLY A 221 -17.19 37.75 -58.39
CA GLY A 221 -17.84 36.73 -59.22
C GLY A 221 -19.37 36.92 -59.29
N SER A 222 -19.89 37.07 -60.51
CA SER A 222 -21.23 37.52 -60.91
C SER A 222 -22.36 36.46 -60.79
N ASP A 223 -23.60 36.99 -60.84
CA ASP A 223 -24.90 36.35 -61.19
C ASP A 223 -25.48 35.35 -60.18
N SER A 224 -26.78 35.24 -59.88
CA SER A 224 -28.02 35.97 -60.18
C SER A 224 -29.13 35.35 -59.27
N ASP A 225 -30.15 36.14 -58.91
CA ASP A 225 -31.43 35.74 -58.27
C ASP A 225 -31.35 35.24 -56.80
N SER A 226 -32.13 35.70 -55.81
CA SER A 226 -33.48 36.28 -55.79
C SER A 226 -33.75 37.01 -54.46
N GLU A 227 -34.73 37.93 -54.50
CA GLU A 227 -35.23 38.79 -53.42
C GLU A 227 -35.59 38.05 -52.10
N LEU A 228 -35.28 38.66 -50.95
CA LEU A 228 -36.25 39.36 -50.07
C LEU A 228 -35.58 39.66 -48.71
N GLY A 229 -35.54 40.94 -48.34
CA GLY A 229 -34.74 41.43 -47.22
C GLY A 229 -35.17 40.95 -45.83
N LEU A 230 -34.17 40.75 -44.97
CA LEU A 230 -34.29 40.93 -43.53
C LEU A 230 -32.99 41.55 -43.00
N ARG A 231 -33.03 42.88 -42.84
CA ARG A 231 -32.16 43.65 -41.95
C ARG A 231 -32.20 42.99 -40.56
N ALA A 232 -31.13 42.30 -40.17
CA ALA A 232 -30.92 41.83 -38.81
C ALA A 232 -29.79 42.62 -38.13
N SER A 233 -29.93 43.95 -38.09
CA SER A 233 -29.41 44.73 -36.97
C SER A 233 -30.32 44.47 -35.77
N GLN A 234 -30.15 43.33 -35.09
CA GLN A 234 -30.86 43.05 -33.85
C GLN A 234 -30.02 43.49 -32.66
N GLU A 235 -30.44 44.59 -32.06
CA GLU A 235 -30.19 44.91 -30.66
C GLU A 235 -30.41 43.66 -29.78
N LEU A 236 -29.45 43.35 -28.92
CA LEU A 236 -29.62 42.33 -27.89
C LEU A 236 -30.83 42.67 -27.01
N ARG A 237 -31.81 41.74 -26.96
CA ARG A 237 -33.03 41.87 -26.15
C ARG A 237 -32.70 42.24 -24.69
N PRO A 238 -33.47 43.13 -24.01
CA PRO A 238 -33.16 43.61 -22.65
C PRO A 238 -33.03 42.50 -21.58
N ALA A 239 -33.67 41.34 -21.78
CA ALA A 239 -33.52 40.16 -20.93
C ALA A 239 -32.08 39.58 -20.95
N SER A 240 -31.40 39.62 -22.10
CA SER A 240 -30.02 39.11 -22.25
C SER A 240 -28.98 40.01 -21.56
N ARG A 241 -29.21 41.33 -21.55
CA ARG A 241 -28.36 42.30 -20.86
C ARG A 241 -28.48 42.17 -19.34
N ARG A 242 -29.70 41.97 -18.81
CA ARG A 242 -29.93 41.69 -17.39
C ARG A 242 -29.27 40.37 -16.96
N LEU A 243 -29.43 39.31 -17.76
CA LEU A 243 -28.81 38.01 -17.49
C LEU A 243 -27.29 38.12 -17.40
N LEU A 244 -26.66 38.87 -18.30
CA LEU A 244 -25.21 38.99 -18.29
C LEU A 244 -24.69 39.90 -17.18
N VAL A 245 -25.41 40.96 -16.78
CA VAL A 245 -25.09 41.71 -15.56
C VAL A 245 -25.17 40.81 -14.33
N VAL A 246 -26.20 39.97 -14.24
CA VAL A 246 -26.32 38.97 -13.15
C VAL A 246 -25.13 38.02 -13.17
N LEU A 247 -24.71 37.52 -14.33
CA LEU A 247 -23.51 36.66 -14.44
C LEU A 247 -22.23 37.35 -13.96
N TYR A 248 -22.00 38.63 -14.32
CA TYR A 248 -20.84 39.37 -13.82
C TYR A 248 -20.90 39.57 -12.29
N LEU A 249 -22.08 39.87 -11.75
CA LEU A 249 -22.26 39.99 -10.30
C LEU A 249 -21.99 38.66 -9.59
N LEU A 250 -22.46 37.53 -10.15
CA LEU A 250 -22.21 36.20 -9.61
C LEU A 250 -20.72 35.82 -9.66
N VAL A 251 -20.03 36.09 -10.78
CA VAL A 251 -18.58 35.85 -10.89
C VAL A 251 -17.80 36.74 -9.93
N GLY A 252 -18.16 38.02 -9.82
CA GLY A 252 -17.54 38.94 -8.88
C GLY A 252 -17.76 38.54 -7.42
N LEU A 253 -18.99 38.15 -7.06
CA LEU A 253 -19.33 37.64 -5.74
C LEU A 253 -18.55 36.36 -5.43
N TRP A 254 -18.46 35.42 -6.38
CA TRP A 254 -17.71 34.19 -6.21
C TRP A 254 -16.21 34.44 -5.97
N LEU A 255 -15.58 35.32 -6.75
CA LEU A 255 -14.17 35.71 -6.53
C LEU A 255 -13.97 36.39 -5.18
N LEU A 256 -14.92 37.25 -4.76
CA LEU A 256 -14.88 37.90 -3.46
C LEU A 256 -14.99 36.87 -2.33
N VAL A 257 -15.95 35.94 -2.42
CA VAL A 257 -16.13 34.85 -1.44
C VAL A 257 -14.88 33.98 -1.37
N GLN A 258 -14.29 33.58 -2.51
CA GLN A 258 -13.04 32.83 -2.50
C GLN A 258 -11.90 33.61 -1.84
N ALA A 259 -11.73 34.90 -2.15
CA ALA A 259 -10.66 35.72 -1.60
C ALA A 259 -10.81 35.96 -0.09
N VAL A 260 -12.02 36.28 0.36
CA VAL A 260 -12.35 36.45 1.79
C VAL A 260 -12.15 35.14 2.54
N ASN A 261 -12.68 34.04 2.02
CA ASN A 261 -12.51 32.74 2.64
C ASN A 261 -11.03 32.34 2.69
N TYR A 262 -10.27 32.50 1.62
CA TYR A 262 -8.84 32.18 1.62
C TYR A 262 -8.04 33.03 2.63
N ALA A 263 -8.39 34.30 2.80
CA ALA A 263 -7.70 35.21 3.73
C ALA A 263 -8.08 34.98 5.21
N LEU A 264 -9.33 34.62 5.49
CA LEU A 264 -9.85 34.43 6.85
C LEU A 264 -9.80 32.98 7.35
N ARG A 265 -9.50 32.03 6.46
CA ARG A 265 -9.46 30.60 6.78
C ARG A 265 -8.44 30.32 7.89
N PRO A 266 -8.79 29.49 8.89
CA PRO A 266 -7.84 29.06 9.91
C PRO A 266 -6.65 28.34 9.26
N SER A 267 -5.49 28.46 9.89
CA SER A 267 -4.25 27.78 9.47
C SER A 267 -4.25 26.30 9.88
N ASP A 268 -5.29 25.58 9.45
CA ASP A 268 -5.47 24.15 9.63
C ASP A 268 -4.74 23.39 8.51
N SER A 269 -3.94 22.38 8.87
CA SER A 269 -3.20 21.54 7.93
C SER A 269 -4.12 20.81 6.94
N ALA A 270 -5.32 20.39 7.37
CA ALA A 270 -6.30 19.73 6.52
C ALA A 270 -6.72 20.67 5.37
N LEU A 271 -7.12 21.90 5.71
CA LEU A 271 -7.60 22.87 4.74
C LEU A 271 -6.48 23.35 3.81
N VAL A 272 -5.25 23.44 4.31
CA VAL A 272 -4.08 23.74 3.48
C VAL A 272 -3.82 22.61 2.49
N PHE A 273 -3.79 21.36 2.96
CA PHE A 273 -3.60 20.19 2.10
C PHE A 273 -4.66 20.12 1.00
N MET A 274 -5.94 20.26 1.36
CA MET A 274 -7.07 20.25 0.41
C MET A 274 -7.01 21.37 -0.64
N SER A 275 -6.28 22.46 -0.39
CA SER A 275 -6.22 23.62 -1.27
C SER A 275 -5.16 23.56 -2.39
N TRP A 276 -4.26 22.57 -2.36
CA TRP A 276 -3.18 22.47 -3.35
C TRP A 276 -3.71 22.13 -4.74
N THR A 277 -3.35 22.93 -5.75
CA THR A 277 -3.72 22.61 -7.13
C THR A 277 -2.92 21.41 -7.65
N LEU A 278 -3.56 20.62 -8.52
CA LEU A 278 -3.04 19.33 -8.99
C LEU A 278 -1.58 19.37 -9.53
N PRO A 279 -1.16 20.37 -10.34
CA PRO A 279 0.22 20.45 -10.82
C PRO A 279 1.28 20.66 -9.72
N LEU A 280 0.87 21.15 -8.55
CA LEU A 280 1.78 21.40 -7.43
C LEU A 280 1.88 20.20 -6.47
N LEU A 281 0.87 19.32 -6.44
CA LEU A 281 0.84 18.16 -5.53
C LEU A 281 2.13 17.31 -5.57
N PRO A 282 2.71 16.96 -6.75
CA PRO A 282 3.95 16.18 -6.78
C PRO A 282 5.13 16.87 -6.09
N LEU A 283 5.25 18.20 -6.23
CA LEU A 283 6.32 18.98 -5.63
C LEU A 283 6.11 19.18 -4.13
N VAL A 284 4.87 19.44 -3.75
CA VAL A 284 4.45 19.67 -2.37
C VAL A 284 4.65 18.41 -1.54
N GLU A 285 4.24 17.24 -2.02
CA GLU A 285 4.41 16.00 -1.28
C GLU A 285 5.89 15.60 -1.10
N LEU A 286 6.77 15.98 -2.04
CA LEU A 286 8.22 15.78 -1.93
C LEU A 286 8.87 16.76 -0.94
N THR A 287 8.31 17.96 -0.76
CA THR A 287 8.92 19.05 0.03
C THR A 287 8.31 19.19 1.44
N LEU A 288 7.01 18.91 1.62
CA LEU A 288 6.29 18.92 2.91
C LEU A 288 6.31 17.55 3.61
N SER A 289 7.32 16.72 3.36
CA SER A 289 7.56 15.48 4.12
C SER A 289 8.08 15.77 5.54
N SER A 290 7.56 16.82 6.21
CA SER A 290 7.80 17.05 7.62
C SER A 290 7.21 15.89 8.42
N HIS A 291 7.98 15.37 9.38
CA HIS A 291 7.52 14.32 10.28
C HIS A 291 6.37 14.89 11.13
N ALA A 292 5.14 14.42 10.94
CA ALA A 292 3.98 14.83 11.73
C ALA A 292 4.23 14.66 13.24
N LEU A 293 5.03 13.64 13.58
CA LEU A 293 5.43 13.27 14.93
C LEU A 293 6.49 14.21 15.54
N SER A 294 7.18 15.03 14.74
CA SER A 294 8.17 15.98 15.27
C SER A 294 7.56 17.03 16.21
N ARG A 295 6.26 17.33 16.04
CA ARG A 295 5.50 18.31 16.85
C ARG A 295 5.14 17.80 18.26
N LEU A 296 5.21 16.48 18.48
CA LEU A 296 4.98 15.83 19.78
C LEU A 296 6.19 15.96 20.72
N ARG A 297 7.35 16.41 20.21
CA ARG A 297 8.55 16.60 21.03
C ARG A 297 8.38 17.78 21.98
N GLY A 298 8.44 17.49 23.28
CA GLY A 298 8.64 18.49 24.34
C GLY A 298 7.39 19.18 24.88
N LYS A 299 6.17 18.73 24.53
CA LYS A 299 4.93 19.35 25.02
C LYS A 299 4.35 18.74 26.30
N ASP A 300 4.65 17.49 26.64
CA ASP A 300 4.28 16.91 27.93
C ASP A 300 5.29 15.85 28.40
N ALA A 301 5.50 15.80 29.72
CA ALA A 301 6.53 15.02 30.38
C ALA A 301 6.06 13.60 30.72
N SER A 302 6.13 12.67 29.75
CA SER A 302 5.92 11.23 30.01
C SER A 302 7.09 10.36 29.49
N SER A 303 8.13 10.24 30.31
CA SER A 303 9.12 9.14 30.40
C SER A 303 10.06 8.80 29.22
N LEU A 304 9.70 9.05 27.95
CA LEU A 304 10.51 8.75 26.77
C LEU A 304 11.17 10.02 26.20
N ASN A 305 12.03 10.66 26.99
CA ASN A 305 12.81 11.82 26.54
C ASN A 305 13.85 11.43 25.47
N GLY A 306 14.27 12.38 24.64
CA GLY A 306 15.12 12.19 23.45
C GLY A 306 16.52 11.57 23.66
N ASN A 307 16.91 11.23 24.89
CA ASN A 307 18.17 10.53 25.19
C ASN A 307 18.01 9.01 25.37
N ILE A 308 16.79 8.48 25.35
CA ILE A 308 16.56 7.03 25.51
C ILE A 308 16.62 6.34 24.15
N THR A 309 17.40 5.27 24.05
CA THR A 309 17.56 4.43 22.85
C THR A 309 17.60 2.97 23.25
N ALA A 310 17.16 2.09 22.35
CA ALA A 310 17.30 0.64 22.46
C ALA A 310 18.65 0.13 21.92
N LEU A 311 19.54 1.03 21.52
CA LEU A 311 20.88 0.69 21.06
C LEU A 311 21.88 0.70 22.22
N GLY A 312 22.73 -0.32 22.27
CA GLY A 312 23.83 -0.44 23.23
C GLY A 312 24.89 -1.41 22.70
N ASP A 313 25.75 -1.89 23.60
CA ASP A 313 26.73 -2.91 23.25
C ASP A 313 26.02 -4.22 22.86
N PRO A 314 26.50 -4.94 21.83
CA PRO A 314 25.96 -6.24 21.46
C PRO A 314 26.04 -7.22 22.64
N PRO A 315 24.98 -8.00 22.93
CA PRO A 315 25.01 -8.98 24.03
C PRO A 315 26.10 -10.03 23.76
N SER A 316 26.81 -10.49 24.81
CA SER A 316 27.92 -11.42 24.65
C SER A 316 27.47 -12.81 24.13
N LEU A 317 27.90 -13.18 22.92
CA LEU A 317 27.64 -14.51 22.33
C LEU A 317 28.93 -15.35 22.29
N SER A 318 29.22 -16.08 23.37
CA SER A 318 30.48 -16.83 23.52
C SER A 318 30.69 -17.96 22.50
N TRP A 319 29.62 -18.38 21.83
CA TRP A 319 29.59 -19.49 20.87
C TRP A 319 29.87 -19.04 19.43
N LEU A 320 29.95 -17.74 19.16
CA LEU A 320 30.29 -17.24 17.84
C LEU A 320 31.75 -17.57 17.46
N PRO A 321 32.01 -17.98 16.21
CA PRO A 321 33.35 -18.37 15.77
C PRO A 321 34.29 -17.15 15.62
N SER A 322 35.31 -17.05 16.47
CA SER A 322 36.24 -15.90 16.50
C SER A 322 37.02 -15.62 15.21
N LYS A 323 37.22 -16.63 14.35
CA LYS A 323 38.06 -16.52 13.14
C LYS A 323 37.30 -16.20 11.85
N LYS A 324 35.98 -16.42 11.81
CA LYS A 324 35.17 -16.28 10.58
C LYS A 324 33.85 -15.60 10.91
N PRO A 325 33.68 -14.32 10.56
CA PRO A 325 32.41 -13.64 10.73
C PRO A 325 31.27 -14.39 10.03
N LEU A 326 30.17 -14.57 10.74
CA LEU A 326 28.94 -15.16 10.19
C LEU A 326 28.03 -14.04 9.66
N GLN A 327 27.40 -14.28 8.52
CA GLN A 327 26.42 -13.35 7.97
C GLN A 327 25.24 -13.19 8.94
N GLY A 328 24.76 -11.95 9.13
CA GLY A 328 23.74 -11.61 10.13
C GLY A 328 24.27 -11.43 11.56
N PHE A 329 25.55 -11.71 11.81
CA PHE A 329 26.21 -11.56 13.11
C PHE A 329 27.37 -10.56 13.10
N THR A 330 27.44 -9.69 12.09
CA THR A 330 28.59 -8.81 11.86
C THR A 330 28.86 -7.84 13.02
N ASP A 331 27.82 -7.41 13.73
CA ASP A 331 27.94 -6.46 14.84
C ASP A 331 28.78 -7.01 16.01
N TRP A 332 28.85 -8.33 16.19
CA TRP A 332 29.65 -8.96 17.25
C TRP A 332 31.14 -9.05 16.95
N TYR A 333 31.56 -8.75 15.71
CA TYR A 333 32.96 -8.83 15.28
C TYR A 333 33.64 -7.46 15.15
N ILE A 334 32.85 -6.37 15.18
CA ILE A 334 33.36 -5.01 14.97
C ILE A 334 33.32 -4.28 16.31
N PRO A 335 34.48 -3.84 16.84
CA PRO A 335 34.53 -3.07 18.09
C PRO A 335 33.66 -1.81 18.03
N ASP A 336 33.10 -1.43 19.19
CA ASP A 336 32.35 -0.18 19.41
C ASP A 336 31.12 0.02 18.50
N GLN A 337 30.61 -1.05 17.87
CA GLN A 337 29.36 -1.00 17.12
C GLN A 337 28.15 -1.10 18.03
N LEU A 338 27.29 -0.10 17.98
CA LEU A 338 25.99 -0.14 18.64
C LEU A 338 25.05 -1.14 17.95
N HIS A 339 24.32 -1.90 18.75
CA HIS A 339 23.41 -2.96 18.32
C HIS A 339 22.10 -2.88 19.10
N TYR A 340 21.02 -3.46 18.58
CA TYR A 340 19.78 -3.58 19.35
C TYR A 340 20.03 -4.40 20.61
N ASN A 341 19.89 -3.76 21.76
CA ASN A 341 20.06 -4.38 23.05
C ASN A 341 18.72 -4.36 23.77
N ALA A 342 18.20 -5.54 23.97
CA ALA A 342 16.85 -5.75 24.44
C ALA A 342 16.68 -5.40 25.94
N ASP A 343 17.78 -5.22 26.69
CA ASP A 343 17.77 -4.66 28.05
C ASP A 343 17.71 -3.12 28.06
N GLN A 344 18.09 -2.48 26.94
CA GLN A 344 18.00 -1.02 26.75
C GLN A 344 16.67 -0.57 26.14
N ASP A 345 15.91 -1.49 25.55
CA ASP A 345 14.61 -1.18 24.92
C ASP A 345 13.53 -0.88 25.99
N PRO A 346 13.07 0.38 26.13
CA PRO A 346 12.12 0.77 27.17
C PRO A 346 10.72 0.19 26.99
N ILE A 347 10.35 -0.26 25.78
CA ILE A 347 9.01 -0.78 25.48
C ILE A 347 8.99 -2.29 25.25
N ARG A 348 10.15 -2.95 25.31
CA ARG A 348 10.23 -4.40 25.18
C ARG A 348 9.64 -5.09 26.40
N VAL A 349 8.77 -6.06 26.16
CA VAL A 349 8.24 -6.96 27.21
C VAL A 349 8.62 -8.39 26.86
N SER A 350 9.33 -9.08 27.76
CA SER A 350 9.66 -10.51 27.62
C SER A 350 8.67 -11.39 28.39
N ASN A 351 8.52 -12.64 27.95
CA ASN A 351 7.78 -13.68 28.67
C ASN A 351 8.58 -14.98 28.83
N LEU A 352 9.91 -14.92 28.66
CA LEU A 352 10.78 -16.10 28.70
C LEU A 352 10.97 -16.66 30.12
N ASP A 353 10.72 -15.85 31.15
CA ASP A 353 10.69 -16.23 32.56
C ASP A 353 9.44 -17.05 32.91
N GLN A 354 8.37 -16.91 32.13
CA GLN A 354 7.16 -17.70 32.29
C GLN A 354 7.33 -19.10 31.70
N PRO A 355 6.80 -20.15 32.34
CA PRO A 355 6.85 -21.49 31.77
C PRO A 355 6.03 -21.60 30.48
N PRO A 356 6.30 -22.57 29.59
CA PRO A 356 5.43 -22.86 28.45
C PRO A 356 3.97 -23.10 28.89
N LEU A 357 3.04 -22.82 27.98
CA LEU A 357 1.59 -23.03 28.20
C LEU A 357 1.32 -24.43 28.72
N GLN A 358 0.44 -24.54 29.72
CA GLN A 358 0.22 -25.77 30.49
C GLN A 358 -0.14 -26.95 29.58
N GLU A 359 -0.96 -26.68 28.58
CA GLU A 359 -1.46 -27.60 27.56
C GLU A 359 -0.32 -28.17 26.69
N LEU A 360 0.73 -27.38 26.44
CA LEU A 360 1.87 -27.77 25.61
C LEU A 360 2.91 -28.61 26.35
N ARG A 361 3.05 -28.45 27.67
CA ARG A 361 4.18 -29.04 28.43
C ARG A 361 4.33 -30.55 28.26
N SER A 362 3.21 -31.28 28.22
CA SER A 362 3.23 -32.75 28.09
C SER A 362 3.59 -33.22 26.67
N ALA A 363 3.39 -32.37 25.67
CA ALA A 363 3.66 -32.65 24.27
C ALA A 363 5.07 -32.23 23.84
N LEU A 364 5.61 -31.14 24.40
CA LEU A 364 6.93 -30.61 24.06
C LEU A 364 8.03 -31.68 24.19
N GLY A 365 8.05 -32.45 25.28
CA GLY A 365 9.05 -33.51 25.47
C GLY A 365 8.93 -34.72 24.53
N LYS A 366 7.84 -34.83 23.75
CA LYS A 366 7.64 -35.88 22.74
C LYS A 366 7.85 -35.36 21.32
N LEU A 367 8.05 -34.06 21.17
CA LEU A 367 8.13 -33.38 19.90
C LEU A 367 9.52 -33.57 19.31
N GLN A 368 9.60 -34.02 18.06
CA GLN A 368 10.85 -34.09 17.30
C GLN A 368 10.71 -33.12 16.14
N ILE A 369 11.58 -32.12 16.06
CA ILE A 369 11.55 -31.11 15.00
C ILE A 369 12.86 -31.19 14.22
N ARG A 370 12.92 -32.11 13.25
CA ARG A 370 14.03 -32.18 12.30
C ARG A 370 13.91 -31.05 11.28
N ASN A 371 12.71 -30.81 10.77
CA ASN A 371 12.44 -29.88 9.67
C ASN A 371 11.47 -28.77 10.10
N VAL A 372 11.58 -27.60 9.47
CA VAL A 372 10.67 -26.46 9.66
C VAL A 372 10.21 -25.96 8.29
N VAL A 373 8.91 -25.89 8.09
CA VAL A 373 8.28 -25.29 6.91
C VAL A 373 7.53 -24.04 7.32
N LEU A 374 7.90 -22.88 6.77
CA LEU A 374 7.17 -21.64 6.91
C LEU A 374 6.35 -21.38 5.64
N LEU A 375 5.04 -21.58 5.72
CA LEU A 375 4.09 -21.23 4.68
C LEU A 375 3.61 -19.80 4.90
N LYS A 376 4.06 -18.89 4.05
CA LYS A 376 3.64 -17.49 4.02
C LYS A 376 2.48 -17.34 3.03
N LEU A 377 1.31 -17.00 3.52
CA LEU A 377 0.09 -16.91 2.70
C LEU A 377 -0.12 -15.47 2.23
N GLU A 378 -0.04 -15.25 0.93
CA GLU A 378 -0.28 -13.95 0.30
C GLU A 378 -1.72 -13.48 0.49
N ALA A 379 -1.92 -12.22 0.86
CA ALA A 379 -3.19 -11.52 0.95
C ALA A 379 -4.33 -12.33 1.63
N THR A 380 -4.01 -13.16 2.62
CA THR A 380 -4.94 -14.10 3.25
C THR A 380 -5.44 -13.59 4.59
N ARG A 381 -6.74 -13.32 4.67
CA ARG A 381 -7.43 -12.89 5.90
C ARG A 381 -7.61 -14.04 6.89
N LYS A 382 -7.68 -13.72 8.19
CA LYS A 382 -7.97 -14.71 9.24
C LYS A 382 -9.37 -15.34 9.11
N ASP A 383 -10.38 -14.56 8.74
CA ASP A 383 -11.80 -14.97 8.69
C ASP A 383 -12.17 -15.81 7.45
N VAL A 384 -11.18 -16.13 6.61
CA VAL A 384 -11.29 -17.11 5.52
C VAL A 384 -10.39 -18.33 5.74
N PHE A 385 -9.80 -18.48 6.94
CA PHE A 385 -8.90 -19.59 7.29
C PHE A 385 -9.25 -20.17 8.69
N PRO A 386 -10.30 -21.00 8.81
CA PRO A 386 -11.23 -21.40 7.74
C PRO A 386 -12.35 -20.37 7.51
N LEU A 387 -13.03 -20.48 6.37
CA LEU A 387 -14.22 -19.69 6.06
C LEU A 387 -15.39 -20.14 6.95
N LYS A 388 -16.20 -19.18 7.43
CA LYS A 388 -17.34 -19.44 8.32
C LYS A 388 -18.68 -19.11 7.67
N ARG A 389 -19.64 -20.03 7.75
CA ARG A 389 -21.07 -19.79 7.49
C ARG A 389 -21.57 -18.69 8.41
N ASP A 390 -22.38 -17.78 7.87
CA ASP A 390 -22.92 -16.61 8.57
C ASP A 390 -21.85 -15.64 9.13
N GLY A 391 -20.57 -15.87 8.81
CA GLY A 391 -19.46 -14.96 9.07
C GLY A 391 -19.55 -13.68 8.26
N PHE A 392 -18.59 -12.76 8.46
CA PHE A 392 -18.62 -11.44 7.80
C PHE A 392 -18.60 -11.54 6.27
N VAL A 393 -17.65 -12.30 5.71
CA VAL A 393 -17.54 -12.52 4.26
C VAL A 393 -18.79 -13.18 3.68
N TRP A 394 -19.35 -14.19 4.36
CA TRP A 394 -20.59 -14.84 3.96
C TRP A 394 -21.75 -13.85 3.90
N ARG A 395 -21.98 -13.09 4.99
CA ARG A 395 -23.05 -12.10 5.07
C ARG A 395 -22.88 -10.99 4.04
N ARG A 396 -21.65 -10.57 3.74
CA ARG A 396 -21.39 -9.57 2.70
C ARG A 396 -21.83 -10.06 1.33
N LEU A 397 -21.49 -11.30 0.98
CA LEU A 397 -21.89 -11.93 -0.28
C LEU A 397 -23.41 -12.16 -0.35
N ALA A 398 -24.02 -12.63 0.73
CA ALA A 398 -25.46 -12.87 0.83
C ALA A 398 -26.27 -11.58 0.68
N ASN A 399 -25.88 -10.52 1.40
CA ASN A 399 -26.56 -9.22 1.33
C ASN A 399 -26.41 -8.52 -0.01
N GLY A 400 -25.40 -8.87 -0.81
CA GLY A 400 -25.29 -8.38 -2.18
C GLY A 400 -26.34 -9.00 -3.11
N SER A 401 -26.89 -10.17 -2.77
CA SER A 401 -27.84 -10.82 -3.66
C SER A 401 -29.22 -10.17 -3.65
N ALA A 402 -29.95 -10.29 -4.76
CA ALA A 402 -31.30 -9.74 -4.88
C ALA A 402 -32.28 -10.27 -3.81
N THR A 403 -32.05 -11.49 -3.30
CA THR A 403 -32.88 -12.12 -2.26
C THR A 403 -32.34 -11.88 -0.85
N GLY A 404 -31.13 -11.36 -0.69
CA GLY A 404 -30.40 -11.31 0.58
C GLY A 404 -29.87 -12.67 1.03
N GLU A 405 -29.95 -13.70 0.18
CA GLU A 405 -29.54 -15.08 0.44
C GLU A 405 -28.62 -15.60 -0.67
N LEU A 406 -27.72 -16.51 -0.34
CA LEU A 406 -26.85 -17.15 -1.33
C LEU A 406 -27.60 -18.22 -2.12
N SER A 407 -27.22 -18.42 -3.38
CA SER A 407 -27.73 -19.56 -4.16
C SER A 407 -27.20 -20.89 -3.61
N ASP A 408 -27.95 -21.98 -3.82
CA ASP A 408 -27.53 -23.33 -3.40
C ASP A 408 -26.11 -23.70 -3.90
N LYS A 409 -25.78 -23.30 -5.14
CA LYS A 409 -24.44 -23.52 -5.72
C LYS A 409 -23.36 -22.72 -5.01
N ALA A 410 -23.66 -21.49 -4.59
CA ALA A 410 -22.74 -20.66 -3.83
C ALA A 410 -22.54 -21.21 -2.41
N GLU A 411 -23.61 -21.65 -1.74
CA GLU A 411 -23.50 -22.32 -0.43
C GLU A 411 -22.67 -23.60 -0.51
N GLU A 412 -22.95 -24.47 -1.49
CA GLU A 412 -22.18 -25.70 -1.72
C GLU A 412 -20.71 -25.40 -2.01
N ARG A 413 -20.45 -24.37 -2.83
CA ARG A 413 -19.09 -23.92 -3.09
C ARG A 413 -18.39 -23.51 -1.81
N LEU A 414 -18.94 -22.56 -1.05
CA LEU A 414 -18.34 -22.02 0.17
C LEU A 414 -18.05 -23.11 1.20
N ALA A 415 -18.94 -24.09 1.36
CA ALA A 415 -18.75 -25.22 2.27
C ALA A 415 -17.55 -26.12 1.90
N SER A 416 -17.04 -26.04 0.67
CA SER A 416 -15.97 -26.90 0.14
C SER A 416 -14.59 -26.23 0.05
N LEU A 417 -14.50 -24.92 0.28
CA LEU A 417 -13.30 -24.16 -0.09
C LEU A 417 -12.12 -24.34 0.87
N THR A 418 -12.35 -24.49 2.18
CA THR A 418 -11.27 -24.38 3.18
C THR A 418 -11.05 -25.61 4.09
N PRO A 419 -11.17 -26.87 3.60
CA PRO A 419 -11.02 -28.05 4.44
C PRO A 419 -9.61 -28.20 5.04
N THR A 420 -8.56 -27.72 4.37
CA THR A 420 -7.19 -27.79 4.89
C THR A 420 -6.99 -26.80 6.03
N ALA A 421 -7.58 -25.60 5.93
CA ALA A 421 -7.61 -24.65 7.04
C ALA A 421 -8.34 -25.24 8.25
N ASN A 422 -9.47 -25.93 8.07
CA ASN A 422 -10.15 -26.65 9.17
C ASN A 422 -9.22 -27.71 9.79
N PHE A 423 -8.54 -28.50 8.97
CA PHE A 423 -7.62 -29.55 9.43
C PHE A 423 -6.44 -29.00 10.24
N LEU A 424 -5.83 -27.89 9.78
CA LEU A 424 -4.66 -27.26 10.42
C LEU A 424 -5.01 -26.50 11.69
N THR A 425 -6.13 -25.78 11.71
CA THR A 425 -6.58 -25.00 12.88
C THR A 425 -7.30 -25.87 13.91
N GLY A 426 -7.91 -26.97 13.47
CA GLY A 426 -8.85 -27.75 14.26
C GLY A 426 -10.21 -27.08 14.46
N ASP A 427 -10.44 -25.91 13.84
CA ASP A 427 -11.68 -25.17 13.90
C ASP A 427 -12.69 -25.78 12.91
N TYR A 428 -13.63 -26.56 13.45
CA TYR A 428 -14.81 -27.09 12.76
C TYR A 428 -16.11 -26.45 13.26
N ALA A 429 -16.00 -25.34 14.00
CA ALA A 429 -17.12 -24.51 14.44
C ALA A 429 -17.38 -23.38 13.43
N ASP A 430 -17.38 -23.76 12.15
CA ASP A 430 -17.53 -22.87 11.00
C ASP A 430 -18.97 -22.85 10.44
N GLY A 431 -19.88 -23.61 11.05
CA GLY A 431 -21.30 -23.69 10.65
C GLY A 431 -21.58 -24.58 9.43
N PHE A 432 -20.56 -25.20 8.82
CA PHE A 432 -20.74 -26.16 7.73
C PHE A 432 -20.92 -27.60 8.25
N LYS A 433 -21.53 -28.46 7.42
CA LYS A 433 -21.68 -29.89 7.75
C LYS A 433 -20.42 -30.65 7.37
N HIS A 434 -19.73 -31.17 8.37
CA HIS A 434 -18.52 -31.98 8.21
C HIS A 434 -18.81 -33.45 8.49
N LYS A 435 -18.58 -34.32 7.49
CA LYS A 435 -18.70 -35.79 7.68
C LYS A 435 -17.66 -36.31 8.67
N GLU A 436 -16.44 -35.81 8.52
CA GLU A 436 -15.30 -36.12 9.37
C GLU A 436 -14.68 -34.81 9.86
N LYS A 437 -14.05 -34.84 11.04
CA LYS A 437 -13.37 -33.68 11.62
C LYS A 437 -11.92 -34.02 11.92
N PRO A 438 -11.11 -34.41 10.90
CA PRO A 438 -9.71 -34.74 11.10
C PRO A 438 -8.96 -33.53 11.67
N ARG A 439 -7.95 -33.76 12.49
CA ARG A 439 -7.20 -32.66 13.10
C ARG A 439 -5.72 -32.95 13.00
N ARG A 440 -4.95 -31.97 12.52
CA ARG A 440 -3.51 -31.93 12.77
C ARG A 440 -3.29 -31.24 14.11
N GLY A 441 -2.36 -31.77 14.89
CA GLY A 441 -1.93 -31.12 16.12
C GLY A 441 -1.42 -29.71 15.88
N GLY A 442 -1.63 -28.78 16.82
CA GLY A 442 -1.12 -27.43 16.69
C GLY A 442 -1.82 -26.35 17.49
N VAL A 443 -1.22 -25.16 17.48
CA VAL A 443 -1.73 -23.96 18.14
C VAL A 443 -2.24 -22.99 17.08
N ASN A 444 -3.52 -22.67 17.13
CA ASN A 444 -4.19 -21.70 16.27
C ASN A 444 -4.32 -20.36 17.01
N PHE A 445 -3.87 -19.27 16.38
CA PHE A 445 -3.97 -17.93 16.94
C PHE A 445 -5.10 -17.17 16.22
N ASN A 446 -6.08 -16.70 16.98
CA ASN A 446 -7.28 -16.04 16.44
C ASN A 446 -7.16 -14.52 16.31
N ASN A 447 -6.23 -13.90 17.06
CA ASN A 447 -5.99 -12.44 17.03
C ASN A 447 -4.54 -12.15 16.60
N ALA A 448 -4.13 -12.71 15.47
CA ALA A 448 -2.81 -12.51 14.90
C ALA A 448 -2.81 -11.38 13.86
N HIS A 449 -1.94 -10.40 14.06
CA HIS A 449 -1.74 -9.28 13.14
C HIS A 449 -0.39 -9.38 12.43
N SER A 450 -0.38 -9.05 11.14
CA SER A 450 0.88 -8.85 10.44
C SER A 450 1.56 -7.56 10.91
N ALA A 451 2.89 -7.58 11.01
CA ALA A 451 3.68 -6.38 11.32
C ALA A 451 3.84 -5.45 10.10
N SER A 452 3.39 -5.87 8.91
CA SER A 452 3.28 -4.99 7.76
C SER A 452 2.23 -5.48 6.78
N THR A 453 1.45 -4.56 6.20
CA THR A 453 0.52 -4.86 5.12
C THR A 453 1.19 -4.87 3.73
N TYR A 454 2.52 -4.93 3.70
CA TYR A 454 3.34 -5.02 2.48
C TYR A 454 4.18 -6.31 2.52
N THR A 455 3.99 -7.20 1.55
CA THR A 455 4.53 -8.58 1.51
C THR A 455 6.02 -8.66 1.88
N LEU A 456 6.89 -7.90 1.21
CA LEU A 456 8.35 -7.97 1.42
C LEU A 456 8.77 -7.51 2.83
N LYS A 457 8.06 -6.51 3.38
CA LYS A 457 8.25 -6.05 4.76
C LYS A 457 7.72 -7.09 5.74
N SER A 458 6.59 -7.73 5.45
CA SER A 458 6.05 -8.79 6.30
C SER A 458 6.99 -10.01 6.36
N LEU A 459 7.72 -10.32 5.27
CA LEU A 459 8.76 -11.35 5.25
C LEU A 459 9.88 -11.03 6.23
N THR A 460 10.32 -9.77 6.30
CA THR A 460 11.31 -9.31 7.29
C THR A 460 10.84 -9.58 8.72
N ALA A 461 9.57 -9.31 9.02
CA ALA A 461 9.00 -9.60 10.33
C ALA A 461 8.97 -11.09 10.66
N SER A 462 8.46 -11.92 9.75
CA SER A 462 8.32 -13.37 9.99
C SER A 462 9.66 -14.12 10.00
N LEU A 463 10.58 -13.77 9.09
CA LEU A 463 11.87 -14.46 8.93
C LEU A 463 12.96 -13.95 9.86
N CYS A 464 12.87 -12.71 10.33
CA CYS A 464 13.91 -12.08 11.15
C CYS A 464 13.43 -11.64 12.52
N GLY A 465 12.13 -11.70 12.83
CA GLY A 465 11.60 -11.23 14.11
C GLY A 465 11.82 -9.73 14.33
N LEU A 466 11.98 -8.97 13.24
CA LEU A 466 12.29 -7.54 13.24
C LEU A 466 11.07 -6.74 12.81
N THR A 467 10.85 -5.59 13.44
CA THR A 467 9.94 -4.63 12.83
C THR A 467 10.57 -4.04 11.57
N PRO A 468 9.89 -4.09 10.42
CA PRO A 468 10.47 -3.64 9.16
C PRO A 468 10.86 -2.16 9.17
N LEU A 469 11.67 -1.75 8.20
CA LEU A 469 12.12 -0.36 8.09
C LEU A 469 10.93 0.54 7.74
N ILE A 470 10.70 1.58 8.55
CA ILE A 470 9.61 2.54 8.41
C ILE A 470 9.95 3.55 7.31
N ILE A 471 9.86 3.07 6.07
CA ILE A 471 10.07 3.83 4.85
C ILE A 471 9.23 3.19 3.74
N ASP A 472 8.83 3.99 2.76
CA ASP A 472 8.12 3.48 1.59
C ASP A 472 9.00 2.51 0.81
N PHE A 473 8.42 1.38 0.41
CA PHE A 473 9.01 0.33 -0.42
C PHE A 473 10.11 -0.47 0.28
N ASN A 474 10.56 -1.54 -0.38
CA ASN A 474 11.63 -2.40 0.09
C ASN A 474 12.98 -1.67 -0.05
N LEU A 475 13.52 -1.25 1.08
CA LEU A 475 14.85 -0.63 1.22
C LEU A 475 15.68 -1.32 2.31
N GLU A 476 15.14 -2.37 2.91
CA GLU A 476 15.79 -3.22 3.91
C GLU A 476 17.10 -3.80 3.36
N TYR A 477 17.12 -4.22 2.10
CA TYR A 477 18.31 -4.78 1.44
C TYR A 477 19.50 -3.80 1.32
N LEU A 478 19.27 -2.50 1.55
CA LEU A 478 20.31 -1.45 1.56
C LEU A 478 20.72 -1.04 2.98
N SER A 479 20.02 -1.56 3.98
CA SER A 479 20.10 -1.12 5.36
C SER A 479 20.67 -2.24 6.23
N HIS A 480 21.02 -1.89 7.48
CA HIS A 480 21.58 -2.84 8.41
C HIS A 480 20.49 -3.68 9.07
N PHE A 481 20.56 -5.01 8.93
CA PHE A 481 19.72 -5.94 9.71
C PHE A 481 20.31 -6.07 11.11
N TYR A 482 19.62 -5.49 12.10
CA TYR A 482 20.10 -5.43 13.48
C TYR A 482 19.83 -6.69 14.31
N GLN A 483 19.28 -7.75 13.72
CA GLN A 483 19.31 -9.11 14.27
C GLN A 483 19.44 -10.13 13.13
N PRO A 484 20.01 -11.32 13.39
CA PRO A 484 20.04 -12.38 12.40
C PRO A 484 18.61 -12.89 12.08
N CYS A 485 18.46 -13.47 10.89
CA CYS A 485 17.21 -14.07 10.42
C CYS A 485 17.28 -15.60 10.56
N LEU A 486 16.17 -16.31 10.44
CA LEU A 486 16.13 -17.78 10.52
C LEU A 486 17.21 -18.47 9.66
N PRO A 487 17.42 -18.11 8.37
CA PRO A 487 18.51 -18.71 7.59
C PRO A 487 19.90 -18.44 8.17
N HIS A 488 20.16 -17.23 8.67
CA HIS A 488 21.42 -16.88 9.36
C HIS A 488 21.62 -17.72 10.62
N ILE A 489 20.56 -17.88 11.41
CA ILE A 489 20.60 -18.62 12.68
C ILE A 489 20.85 -20.10 12.40
N PHE A 490 20.12 -20.71 11.45
CA PHE A 490 20.33 -22.10 11.08
C PHE A 490 21.74 -22.37 10.53
N GLU A 491 22.29 -21.45 9.73
CA GLU A 491 23.70 -21.52 9.33
C GLU A 491 24.66 -21.42 10.53
N ALA A 492 24.38 -20.54 11.49
CA ALA A 492 25.19 -20.42 12.70
C ALA A 492 25.13 -21.69 13.57
N LEU A 493 23.97 -22.34 13.67
CA LEU A 493 23.80 -23.60 14.39
C LEU A 493 24.60 -24.75 13.74
N ASN A 494 24.85 -24.72 12.43
CA ASN A 494 25.68 -25.71 11.75
C ASN A 494 27.13 -25.69 12.24
N HIS A 495 27.65 -24.52 12.60
CA HIS A 495 29.02 -24.36 13.12
C HIS A 495 29.21 -24.91 14.55
N LEU A 496 28.11 -25.15 15.28
CA LEU A 496 28.13 -25.66 16.66
C LEU A 496 28.09 -27.18 16.75
N VAL A 497 27.84 -27.86 15.63
CA VAL A 497 27.82 -29.33 15.52
C VAL A 497 29.25 -29.89 15.48
N ASP A 498 30.19 -29.14 14.91
CA ASP A 498 31.57 -29.57 14.63
C ASP A 498 32.44 -29.84 15.88
N THR A 499 32.00 -29.47 17.09
CA THR A 499 32.86 -29.56 18.29
C THR A 499 32.88 -30.94 18.93
N LYS A 500 31.83 -31.76 18.82
CA LYS A 500 31.84 -33.13 19.40
C LYS A 500 32.52 -34.18 18.52
N ALA A 501 32.51 -34.00 17.20
CA ALA A 501 33.18 -34.92 16.28
C ALA A 501 34.72 -34.81 16.33
N ARG A 502 35.26 -33.69 16.82
CA ARG A 502 36.71 -33.47 16.95
C ARG A 502 37.31 -34.06 18.23
N ASP A 503 36.60 -34.03 19.36
CA ASP A 503 37.15 -34.52 20.63
C ASP A 503 37.21 -36.05 20.73
N ASN A 504 36.35 -36.78 20.00
CA ASN A 504 36.39 -38.25 19.97
C ASN A 504 37.53 -38.83 19.11
N ASN A 505 38.23 -38.02 18.30
CA ASN A 505 39.37 -38.46 17.50
C ASN A 505 40.73 -38.31 18.21
N HIS A 506 40.75 -37.96 19.51
CA HIS A 506 41.98 -37.88 20.32
C HIS A 506 42.03 -38.81 21.54
N ALA A 507 41.02 -39.66 21.74
CA ALA A 507 41.12 -40.79 22.67
C ALA A 507 41.50 -42.05 21.89
N GLY A 508 42.81 -42.30 21.81
CA GLY A 508 43.38 -43.43 21.08
C GLY A 508 43.09 -44.81 21.69
N ASN A 509 43.04 -45.76 20.76
CA ASN A 509 43.47 -47.16 20.82
C ASN A 509 42.53 -48.28 21.28
N ASN A 510 42.40 -49.21 20.33
CA ASN A 510 42.28 -50.66 20.44
C ASN A 510 40.90 -51.24 20.75
N THR A 511 40.13 -51.52 19.69
CA THR A 511 39.83 -52.90 19.27
C THR A 511 39.27 -52.87 17.84
N VAL A 512 40.03 -53.47 16.92
CA VAL A 512 39.54 -53.93 15.62
C VAL A 512 38.81 -55.24 15.89
N GLU A 513 37.48 -55.22 15.80
CA GLU A 513 36.58 -56.33 15.40
C GLU A 513 35.17 -56.11 15.95
N ALA A 514 34.18 -56.49 15.14
CA ALA A 514 32.73 -56.45 15.37
C ALA A 514 32.06 -55.07 15.28
N ARG A 515 31.49 -54.79 14.10
CA ARG A 515 30.10 -54.28 13.90
C ARG A 515 29.83 -54.08 12.41
N VAL A 516 29.63 -55.20 11.71
CA VAL A 516 28.68 -55.24 10.60
C VAL A 516 27.35 -55.63 11.25
N ASN A 517 26.28 -54.89 10.94
CA ASN A 517 24.93 -54.93 11.51
C ASN A 517 24.69 -54.01 12.73
N HIS A 518 24.37 -52.75 12.44
CA HIS A 518 23.22 -52.09 13.03
C HIS A 518 22.69 -51.10 12.00
N ASP A 519 21.39 -51.14 11.73
CA ASP A 519 20.68 -50.04 11.07
C ASP A 519 21.08 -48.73 11.77
N ASP A 520 21.60 -47.76 11.00
CA ASP A 520 21.88 -46.41 11.48
C ASP A 520 20.56 -45.84 12.02
N ASP A 521 20.45 -45.71 13.35
CA ASP A 521 19.29 -45.13 14.00
C ASP A 521 19.21 -43.64 13.61
N ASP A 522 18.36 -43.30 12.62
CA ASP A 522 18.10 -41.92 12.15
C ASP A 522 17.40 -41.04 13.22
N SER A 523 17.39 -41.53 14.47
CA SER A 523 16.77 -40.91 15.65
C SER A 523 17.54 -39.69 16.17
N ASP A 524 18.87 -39.59 15.98
CA ASP A 524 19.69 -38.45 16.40
C ASP A 524 20.02 -37.47 15.26
N PHE A 525 18.96 -36.85 14.70
CA PHE A 525 19.07 -35.79 13.69
C PHE A 525 19.66 -34.48 14.22
N THR A 526 19.91 -34.35 15.54
CA THR A 526 20.40 -33.09 16.12
C THR A 526 21.81 -32.72 15.65
N SER A 527 22.55 -33.72 15.16
CA SER A 527 23.87 -33.59 14.55
C SER A 527 23.83 -33.23 13.06
N TYR A 528 22.67 -33.22 12.42
CA TYR A 528 22.55 -32.95 10.99
C TYR A 528 22.58 -31.44 10.72
N PRO A 529 23.30 -30.97 9.69
CA PRO A 529 23.31 -29.55 9.33
C PRO A 529 21.98 -29.12 8.74
N TRP A 530 21.58 -27.89 9.02
CA TRP A 530 20.46 -27.20 8.43
C TRP A 530 20.75 -26.68 7.03
N ARG A 531 19.77 -26.84 6.14
CA ARG A 531 19.72 -26.26 4.80
C ARG A 531 18.48 -25.39 4.68
N SER A 532 18.68 -24.12 4.32
CA SER A 532 17.60 -23.15 4.12
C SER A 532 17.27 -22.99 2.64
N THR A 533 15.99 -23.04 2.27
CA THR A 533 15.51 -22.85 0.90
C THR A 533 14.25 -21.98 0.87
N TYR A 534 14.10 -21.18 -0.18
CA TYR A 534 12.96 -20.30 -0.40
C TYR A 534 12.31 -20.62 -1.75
N MET A 535 10.98 -20.69 -1.81
CA MET A 535 10.25 -21.02 -3.03
C MET A 535 9.02 -20.12 -3.21
N GLN A 536 8.86 -19.57 -4.41
CA GLN A 536 7.63 -18.90 -4.85
C GLN A 536 7.42 -19.12 -6.35
N SER A 537 6.17 -19.14 -6.81
CA SER A 537 5.83 -19.34 -8.22
C SER A 537 5.81 -18.03 -9.04
N VAL A 538 6.08 -16.90 -8.37
CA VAL A 538 6.05 -15.56 -8.94
C VAL A 538 7.44 -14.94 -9.11
N THR A 539 7.49 -13.83 -9.85
CA THR A 539 8.71 -13.05 -10.04
C THR A 539 9.28 -12.55 -8.71
N ASN A 540 10.60 -12.56 -8.57
CA ASN A 540 11.30 -11.88 -7.48
C ASN A 540 11.97 -10.57 -7.92
N THR A 541 11.62 -10.04 -9.09
CA THR A 541 12.20 -8.77 -9.56
C THR A 541 11.49 -7.56 -8.96
N PHE A 542 10.21 -7.73 -8.60
CA PHE A 542 9.38 -6.67 -8.05
C PHE A 542 9.99 -6.06 -6.80
N ASP A 543 10.09 -4.74 -6.82
CA ASP A 543 10.58 -3.89 -5.74
C ASP A 543 11.85 -4.46 -5.08
N ARG A 544 12.79 -4.95 -5.90
CA ARG A 544 14.10 -5.41 -5.44
C ARG A 544 14.02 -6.56 -4.41
N GLN A 545 13.06 -7.48 -4.53
CA GLN A 545 13.08 -8.71 -3.73
C GLN A 545 14.35 -9.56 -3.99
N SER A 546 14.84 -9.62 -5.24
CA SER A 546 16.06 -10.37 -5.60
C SER A 546 17.28 -10.08 -4.70
N PRO A 547 17.73 -8.82 -4.49
CA PRO A 547 18.80 -8.50 -3.54
C PRO A 547 18.39 -8.60 -2.06
N LEU A 548 17.10 -8.63 -1.73
CA LEU A 548 16.63 -8.86 -0.36
C LEU A 548 16.88 -10.32 0.09
N MET A 549 16.70 -11.29 -0.81
CA MET A 549 16.84 -12.72 -0.49
C MET A 549 18.21 -13.11 0.12
N PRO A 550 19.37 -12.74 -0.46
CA PRO A 550 20.66 -13.01 0.18
C PRO A 550 20.84 -12.22 1.48
N THR A 551 20.18 -11.07 1.62
CA THR A 551 20.20 -10.28 2.87
C THR A 551 19.45 -10.99 4.00
N PHE A 552 18.43 -11.81 3.71
CA PHE A 552 17.81 -12.72 4.68
C PHE A 552 18.67 -13.95 5.02
N GLY A 553 19.75 -14.19 4.29
CA GLY A 553 20.66 -15.32 4.50
C GLY A 553 20.41 -16.53 3.60
N TYR A 554 19.52 -16.43 2.59
CA TYR A 554 19.39 -17.50 1.60
C TYR A 554 20.59 -17.51 0.65
N LYS A 555 21.12 -18.71 0.40
CA LYS A 555 22.29 -18.89 -0.46
C LYS A 555 21.88 -18.87 -1.95
N PRO A 556 22.77 -18.45 -2.87
CA PRO A 556 22.53 -18.61 -4.29
C PRO A 556 22.19 -20.07 -4.64
N GLY A 557 21.17 -20.27 -5.49
CA GLY A 557 20.71 -21.61 -5.89
C GLY A 557 19.68 -22.26 -4.95
N THR A 558 19.41 -21.68 -3.78
CA THR A 558 18.36 -22.16 -2.86
C THR A 558 17.09 -21.30 -2.90
N VAL A 559 16.95 -20.47 -3.94
CA VAL A 559 15.81 -19.55 -4.15
C VAL A 559 15.17 -19.90 -5.47
N ILE A 560 13.96 -20.48 -5.42
CA ILE A 560 13.18 -20.90 -6.58
C ILE A 560 12.13 -19.84 -6.87
N THR A 561 12.16 -19.28 -8.09
CA THR A 561 11.26 -18.20 -8.54
C THR A 561 10.77 -18.47 -9.95
N LYS A 562 9.79 -17.68 -10.42
CA LYS A 562 9.33 -17.73 -11.81
C LYS A 562 10.46 -17.67 -12.83
N GLU A 563 11.44 -16.79 -12.63
CA GLU A 563 12.58 -16.61 -13.54
C GLU A 563 13.38 -17.90 -13.67
N TYR A 564 13.66 -18.56 -12.55
CA TYR A 564 14.35 -19.85 -12.54
C TYR A 564 13.50 -20.94 -13.18
N LEU A 565 12.21 -21.05 -12.82
CA LEU A 565 11.28 -22.05 -13.37
C LEU A 565 11.08 -21.95 -14.89
N ARG A 566 11.22 -20.74 -15.45
CA ARG A 566 11.17 -20.50 -16.90
C ARG A 566 12.52 -20.56 -17.61
N SER A 567 13.61 -20.75 -16.87
CA SER A 567 14.95 -20.85 -17.43
C SER A 567 15.27 -22.27 -17.90
N SER A 568 16.29 -22.40 -18.75
CA SER A 568 16.85 -23.72 -19.11
C SER A 568 17.62 -24.37 -17.95
N ALA A 569 17.90 -23.64 -16.87
CA ALA A 569 18.58 -24.14 -15.68
C ALA A 569 17.63 -24.80 -14.67
N ALA A 570 16.32 -24.74 -14.90
CA ALA A 570 15.31 -25.37 -14.06
C ALA A 570 15.56 -26.88 -13.93
N LYS A 571 15.72 -27.38 -12.70
CA LYS A 571 16.04 -28.78 -12.39
C LYS A 571 15.07 -29.79 -13.04
N PHE A 572 13.77 -29.47 -13.05
CA PHE A 572 12.72 -30.31 -13.64
C PHE A 572 12.32 -29.89 -15.05
N GLY A 573 13.19 -29.15 -15.74
CA GLY A 573 12.91 -28.57 -17.04
C GLY A 573 12.07 -27.30 -16.96
N ARG A 574 12.02 -26.59 -18.09
CA ARG A 574 11.30 -25.32 -18.21
C ARG A 574 9.79 -25.56 -18.14
N THR A 575 9.10 -24.81 -17.27
CA THR A 575 7.64 -24.84 -17.21
C THR A 575 7.00 -24.10 -18.39
N ASN A 576 5.96 -24.73 -18.96
CA ASN A 576 5.10 -24.15 -20.00
C ASN A 576 3.73 -23.71 -19.44
N VAL A 577 3.55 -23.75 -18.12
CA VAL A 577 2.32 -23.28 -17.47
C VAL A 577 2.15 -21.78 -17.71
N SER A 578 0.92 -21.37 -17.99
CA SER A 578 0.55 -19.98 -18.22
C SER A 578 0.61 -19.17 -16.92
N ASP A 579 0.90 -17.87 -17.05
CA ASP A 579 0.79 -16.95 -15.92
C ASP A 579 -0.69 -16.81 -15.51
N ILE A 580 -0.96 -16.79 -14.21
CA ILE A 580 -2.29 -16.52 -13.63
C ILE A 580 -2.53 -15.03 -13.45
N ASN A 581 -1.48 -14.26 -13.15
CA ASN A 581 -1.55 -12.81 -12.95
C ASN A 581 -0.26 -12.14 -13.48
N TYR A 582 -0.14 -10.82 -13.28
CA TYR A 582 1.02 -10.06 -13.76
C TYR A 582 2.33 -10.41 -13.04
N PHE A 583 2.27 -11.08 -11.88
CA PHE A 583 3.44 -11.55 -11.14
C PHE A 583 3.93 -12.93 -11.55
N GLY A 584 3.04 -13.90 -11.85
CA GLY A 584 3.53 -15.22 -12.24
C GLY A 584 2.58 -16.38 -12.33
N LEU A 585 3.16 -17.54 -12.02
CA LEU A 585 2.62 -18.87 -12.25
C LEU A 585 1.80 -19.32 -11.04
N PRO A 586 0.86 -20.26 -11.22
CA PRO A 586 0.19 -20.91 -10.10
C PRO A 586 1.17 -21.76 -9.28
N GLU A 587 0.90 -21.98 -8.00
CA GLU A 587 1.85 -22.62 -7.08
C GLU A 587 2.17 -24.07 -7.44
N ILE A 588 1.27 -24.77 -8.15
CA ILE A 588 1.42 -26.18 -8.55
C ILE A 588 2.72 -26.48 -9.29
N VAL A 589 3.33 -25.47 -9.94
CA VAL A 589 4.64 -25.62 -10.60
C VAL A 589 5.80 -25.92 -9.64
N LEU A 590 5.58 -25.79 -8.33
CA LEU A 590 6.55 -26.04 -7.27
C LEU A 590 6.45 -27.45 -6.67
N ASP A 591 5.50 -28.29 -7.08
CA ASP A 591 5.26 -29.63 -6.50
C ASP A 591 6.54 -30.47 -6.43
N ASP A 592 7.19 -30.64 -7.59
CA ASP A 592 8.44 -31.42 -7.70
C ASP A 592 9.60 -30.78 -6.93
N TYR A 593 9.63 -29.45 -6.82
CA TYR A 593 10.68 -28.72 -6.11
C TYR A 593 10.57 -28.88 -4.59
N ILE A 594 9.35 -28.80 -4.04
CA ILE A 594 9.11 -29.01 -2.61
C ILE A 594 9.43 -30.46 -2.26
N ARG A 595 8.97 -31.43 -3.07
CA ARG A 595 9.28 -32.84 -2.90
C ARG A 595 10.78 -33.09 -2.88
N ASP A 596 11.48 -32.53 -3.87
CA ASP A 596 12.91 -32.69 -4.01
C ASP A 596 13.70 -32.07 -2.84
N ALA A 597 13.25 -30.95 -2.28
CA ALA A 597 13.89 -30.37 -1.10
C ALA A 597 13.88 -31.33 0.11
N PHE A 598 12.76 -32.02 0.35
CA PHE A 598 12.68 -33.05 1.39
C PHE A 598 13.51 -34.28 1.05
N SER A 599 13.41 -34.76 -0.20
CA SER A 599 14.17 -35.92 -0.67
C SER A 599 15.69 -35.71 -0.59
N GLU A 600 16.18 -34.53 -1.01
CA GLU A 600 17.60 -34.15 -0.89
C GLU A 600 18.03 -34.04 0.57
N ALA A 601 17.26 -33.35 1.41
CA ALA A 601 17.61 -33.18 2.82
C ALA A 601 17.73 -34.53 3.53
N ARG A 602 16.81 -35.47 3.25
CA ARG A 602 16.88 -36.83 3.76
C ARG A 602 18.13 -37.57 3.26
N ARG A 603 18.36 -37.59 1.95
CA ARG A 603 19.51 -38.29 1.33
C ARG A 603 20.85 -37.79 1.84
N ASN A 604 20.95 -36.49 2.12
CA ASN A 604 22.19 -35.86 2.55
C ASN A 604 22.37 -35.83 4.08
N LYS A 605 21.45 -36.43 4.86
CA LYS A 605 21.42 -36.30 6.33
C LYS A 605 21.46 -34.83 6.76
N GLU A 606 20.59 -34.01 6.15
CA GLU A 606 20.38 -32.60 6.46
C GLU A 606 19.03 -32.39 7.17
N ARG A 607 18.85 -31.19 7.72
CA ARG A 607 17.61 -30.65 8.28
C ARG A 607 17.09 -29.56 7.35
N LEU A 608 15.81 -29.59 7.00
CA LEU A 608 15.24 -28.62 6.05
C LEU A 608 14.60 -27.44 6.77
N PHE A 609 15.01 -26.22 6.42
CA PHE A 609 14.20 -25.02 6.60
C PHE A 609 13.66 -24.55 5.25
N LEU A 610 12.39 -24.80 4.97
CA LEU A 610 11.71 -24.39 3.74
C LEU A 610 10.80 -23.20 4.01
N THR A 611 10.98 -22.11 3.29
CA THR A 611 10.02 -21.00 3.24
C THR A 611 9.31 -21.01 1.90
N HIS A 612 7.99 -20.97 1.92
CA HIS A 612 7.18 -20.91 0.72
C HIS A 612 6.18 -19.75 0.80
N LEU A 613 6.24 -18.83 -0.17
CA LEU A 613 5.27 -17.75 -0.33
C LEU A 613 4.25 -18.13 -1.41
N THR A 614 2.97 -18.20 -1.04
CA THR A 614 1.87 -18.34 -2.00
C THR A 614 1.64 -17.02 -2.73
N SER A 615 0.79 -16.98 -3.75
CA SER A 615 0.68 -15.83 -4.64
C SER A 615 -0.63 -15.71 -5.40
N THR A 616 -1.38 -16.80 -5.59
CA THR A 616 -2.61 -16.78 -6.40
C THR A 616 -3.67 -15.86 -5.79
N THR A 617 -3.70 -15.74 -4.45
CA THR A 617 -4.53 -14.78 -3.69
C THR A 617 -4.15 -13.32 -3.88
N HIS A 618 -3.08 -12.98 -4.61
CA HIS A 618 -2.82 -11.62 -5.04
C HIS A 618 -3.80 -11.19 -6.15
N HIS A 619 -4.24 -9.93 -6.14
CA HIS A 619 -5.02 -9.32 -7.23
C HIS A 619 -4.36 -9.60 -8.61
N ASP A 620 -5.07 -10.03 -9.64
CA ASP A 620 -6.52 -9.90 -9.92
C ASP A 620 -7.37 -11.16 -9.63
N PHE A 621 -6.93 -12.03 -8.71
CA PHE A 621 -7.72 -13.19 -8.23
C PHE A 621 -8.20 -14.14 -9.35
N LYS A 622 -7.35 -14.33 -10.36
CA LYS A 622 -7.59 -15.30 -11.42
C LYS A 622 -7.30 -16.72 -10.94
N LEU A 623 -8.21 -17.62 -11.28
CA LEU A 623 -8.01 -19.05 -11.11
C LEU A 623 -7.13 -19.63 -12.23
N PRO A 624 -6.29 -20.63 -11.95
CA PRO A 624 -5.56 -21.37 -12.97
C PRO A 624 -6.45 -22.04 -14.01
N VAL A 625 -5.90 -22.33 -15.19
CA VAL A 625 -6.63 -23.04 -16.25
C VAL A 625 -7.08 -24.43 -15.75
N GLY A 626 -8.38 -24.73 -15.93
CA GLY A 626 -9.00 -25.98 -15.50
C GLY A 626 -9.70 -25.90 -14.14
N GLU A 627 -9.49 -24.82 -13.40
CA GLU A 627 -10.23 -24.54 -12.16
C GLU A 627 -11.60 -23.93 -12.46
N THR A 628 -12.63 -24.39 -11.75
CA THR A 628 -13.99 -23.89 -11.91
C THR A 628 -14.23 -22.69 -11.01
N TYR A 629 -14.57 -21.55 -11.62
CA TYR A 629 -15.13 -20.40 -10.91
C TYR A 629 -16.63 -20.61 -10.66
N VAL A 630 -17.07 -20.33 -9.43
CA VAL A 630 -18.49 -20.27 -9.09
C VAL A 630 -18.80 -18.86 -8.57
N PRO A 631 -19.67 -18.09 -9.27
CA PRO A 631 -20.14 -16.81 -8.77
C PRO A 631 -20.83 -16.98 -7.43
N LEU A 632 -20.40 -16.22 -6.43
CA LEU A 632 -20.94 -16.29 -5.08
C LEU A 632 -22.05 -15.27 -4.83
N THR A 633 -22.17 -14.26 -5.68
CA THR A 633 -23.18 -13.21 -5.64
C THR A 633 -23.42 -12.67 -7.06
N ASP A 634 -24.59 -12.10 -7.31
CA ASP A 634 -24.97 -11.42 -8.56
C ASP A 634 -24.70 -9.91 -8.52
N ASP A 635 -24.24 -9.37 -7.38
CA ASP A 635 -23.78 -7.99 -7.24
C ASP A 635 -22.41 -7.79 -7.91
N SER A 636 -22.38 -6.96 -8.95
CA SER A 636 -21.14 -6.63 -9.67
C SER A 636 -20.12 -5.88 -8.80
N GLU A 637 -20.55 -5.17 -7.76
CA GLU A 637 -19.65 -4.47 -6.83
C GLU A 637 -18.88 -5.46 -5.92
N LEU A 638 -19.37 -6.69 -5.79
CA LEU A 638 -18.75 -7.74 -4.98
C LEU A 638 -18.03 -8.81 -5.83
N ASP A 639 -17.89 -8.59 -7.13
CA ASP A 639 -17.24 -9.54 -8.04
C ASP A 639 -15.81 -9.87 -7.61
N SER A 640 -15.04 -8.86 -7.19
CA SER A 640 -13.68 -9.06 -6.66
C SER A 640 -13.67 -9.91 -5.38
N LEU A 641 -14.64 -9.72 -4.48
CA LEU A 641 -14.78 -10.54 -3.27
C LEU A 641 -15.13 -12.00 -3.63
N SER A 642 -16.04 -12.20 -4.60
CA SER A 642 -16.41 -13.53 -5.11
C SER A 642 -15.21 -14.27 -5.71
N HIS A 643 -14.42 -13.59 -6.53
CA HIS A 643 -13.19 -14.13 -7.11
C HIS A 643 -12.13 -14.44 -6.05
N TYR A 644 -11.87 -13.51 -5.13
CA TYR A 644 -10.93 -13.70 -4.02
C TYR A 644 -11.26 -14.95 -3.21
N VAL A 645 -12.52 -15.14 -2.80
CA VAL A 645 -12.93 -16.31 -1.99
C VAL A 645 -12.75 -17.63 -2.76
N ASN A 646 -13.03 -17.66 -4.06
CA ASN A 646 -12.77 -18.85 -4.87
C ASN A 646 -11.27 -19.19 -4.94
N VAL A 647 -10.41 -18.18 -5.06
CA VAL A 647 -8.96 -18.34 -5.08
C VAL A 647 -8.41 -18.78 -3.74
N VAL A 648 -8.98 -18.31 -2.62
CA VAL A 648 -8.64 -18.82 -1.28
C VAL A 648 -8.78 -20.35 -1.23
N GLY A 649 -9.84 -20.90 -1.82
CA GLY A 649 -10.00 -22.36 -1.87
C GLY A 649 -9.02 -23.08 -2.80
N TYR A 650 -8.48 -22.41 -3.82
CA TYR A 650 -7.36 -22.96 -4.60
C TYR A 650 -6.09 -23.04 -3.75
N VAL A 651 -5.75 -21.96 -3.04
CA VAL A 651 -4.58 -21.92 -2.15
C VAL A 651 -4.73 -22.90 -0.98
N ASP A 652 -5.92 -23.08 -0.43
CA ASP A 652 -6.19 -24.10 0.60
C ASP A 652 -5.82 -25.50 0.12
N ARG A 653 -6.26 -25.89 -1.10
CA ARG A 653 -5.89 -27.19 -1.68
C ARG A 653 -4.39 -27.30 -1.95
N TRP A 654 -3.73 -26.22 -2.34
CA TRP A 654 -2.28 -26.20 -2.51
C TRP A 654 -1.56 -26.43 -1.17
N ILE A 655 -2.00 -25.80 -0.08
CA ILE A 655 -1.46 -26.07 1.26
C ILE A 655 -1.66 -27.55 1.61
N GLY A 656 -2.84 -28.12 1.32
CA GLY A 656 -3.12 -29.54 1.50
C GLY A 656 -2.14 -30.41 0.72
N ARG A 657 -1.83 -30.04 -0.53
CA ARG A 657 -0.84 -30.73 -1.35
C ARG A 657 0.58 -30.65 -0.76
N VAL A 658 0.98 -29.52 -0.18
CA VAL A 658 2.28 -29.42 0.51
C VAL A 658 2.32 -30.37 1.72
N LEU A 659 1.25 -30.47 2.50
CA LEU A 659 1.16 -31.41 3.61
C LEU A 659 1.23 -32.87 3.13
N ASP A 660 0.57 -33.17 2.00
CA ASP A 660 0.64 -34.49 1.37
C ASP A 660 2.06 -34.83 0.94
N ILE A 661 2.80 -33.88 0.35
CA ILE A 661 4.23 -34.07 -0.01
C ILE A 661 5.06 -34.38 1.25
N ILE A 662 4.88 -33.63 2.34
CA ILE A 662 5.60 -33.89 3.60
C ILE A 662 5.35 -35.32 4.10
N ARG A 663 4.09 -35.79 4.01
CA ARG A 663 3.70 -37.16 4.39
C ARG A 663 4.25 -38.22 3.44
N GLU A 664 4.15 -38.01 2.13
CA GLU A 664 4.66 -38.91 1.10
C GLU A 664 6.19 -39.07 1.20
N GLU A 665 6.89 -37.98 1.50
CA GLU A 665 8.32 -38.00 1.79
C GLU A 665 8.62 -38.53 3.20
N GLY A 666 7.63 -38.98 3.96
CA GLY A 666 7.78 -39.61 5.28
C GLY A 666 8.37 -38.67 6.34
N ALA A 667 8.20 -37.36 6.21
CA ALA A 667 8.69 -36.32 7.12
C ALA A 667 7.56 -35.73 8.00
N GLU A 668 6.39 -36.37 8.04
CA GLU A 668 5.21 -35.83 8.72
C GLU A 668 5.39 -35.68 10.23
N ASP A 669 6.03 -36.66 10.87
CA ASP A 669 6.17 -36.77 12.32
C ASP A 669 7.39 -35.99 12.87
N ASP A 670 8.22 -35.39 12.00
CA ASP A 670 9.41 -34.61 12.36
C ASP A 670 9.46 -33.19 11.75
N THR A 671 8.36 -32.73 11.16
CA THR A 671 8.26 -31.42 10.50
C THR A 671 7.28 -30.49 11.22
N LEU A 672 7.81 -29.38 11.73
CA LEU A 672 6.99 -28.25 12.18
C LEU A 672 6.53 -27.44 10.97
N VAL A 673 5.22 -27.30 10.79
CA VAL A 673 4.62 -26.44 9.78
C VAL A 673 4.10 -25.17 10.45
N VAL A 674 4.69 -24.03 10.12
CA VAL A 674 4.22 -22.71 10.54
C VAL A 674 3.47 -22.09 9.38
N VAL A 675 2.17 -21.82 9.57
CA VAL A 675 1.34 -21.12 8.58
C VAL A 675 1.12 -19.71 9.07
N ALA A 676 1.44 -18.71 8.25
CA ALA A 676 1.24 -17.30 8.60
C ALA A 676 0.81 -16.51 7.37
N GLY A 677 -0.24 -15.69 7.47
CA GLY A 677 -0.55 -14.72 6.41
C GLY A 677 0.48 -13.60 6.37
N ASP A 678 0.73 -13.04 5.18
CA ASP A 678 1.58 -11.87 4.97
C ASP A 678 0.87 -10.58 5.31
N HIS A 679 -0.39 -10.46 4.89
CA HIS A 679 -1.37 -9.46 5.27
C HIS A 679 -2.78 -9.95 4.86
N GLY A 680 -3.81 -9.24 5.29
CA GLY A 680 -5.18 -9.45 4.84
C GLY A 680 -5.55 -8.52 3.68
N LEU A 681 -6.85 -8.32 3.46
CA LEU A 681 -7.39 -7.35 2.50
C LEU A 681 -8.70 -6.79 3.04
N SER A 682 -8.92 -5.48 3.00
CA SER A 682 -10.20 -4.85 3.36
C SER A 682 -11.26 -4.95 2.24
N ILE A 683 -11.23 -6.05 1.48
CA ILE A 683 -12.08 -6.30 0.32
C ILE A 683 -13.56 -6.49 0.69
N ALA A 684 -13.84 -7.07 1.87
CA ALA A 684 -15.21 -7.27 2.33
C ALA A 684 -15.79 -6.00 3.00
N GLU A 685 -14.95 -5.23 3.67
CA GLU A 685 -15.31 -3.98 4.36
C GLU A 685 -15.49 -2.82 3.38
N GLN A 686 -14.55 -2.65 2.46
CA GLN A 686 -14.43 -1.44 1.63
C GLN A 686 -14.37 -1.72 0.13
N GLY A 687 -14.43 -2.98 -0.31
CA GLY A 687 -14.20 -3.34 -1.72
C GLY A 687 -12.75 -3.17 -2.18
N SER A 688 -11.83 -2.87 -1.26
CA SER A 688 -10.43 -2.59 -1.60
C SER A 688 -9.67 -3.87 -1.92
N VAL A 689 -9.08 -3.94 -3.11
CA VAL A 689 -8.22 -5.05 -3.58
C VAL A 689 -6.73 -4.80 -3.31
N SER A 690 -6.41 -3.72 -2.59
CA SER A 690 -5.04 -3.30 -2.26
C SER A 690 -4.96 -2.83 -0.81
N THR A 691 -3.79 -3.00 -0.19
CA THR A 691 -3.46 -2.48 1.14
C THR A 691 -2.80 -1.09 1.10
N TYR A 692 -2.54 -0.55 -0.10
CA TYR A 692 -1.84 0.71 -0.29
C TYR A 692 -2.56 1.89 0.38
N GLY A 693 -1.92 2.53 1.36
CA GLY A 693 -2.50 3.64 2.12
C GLY A 693 -3.73 3.27 2.94
N ASN A 694 -4.03 1.97 3.12
CA ASN A 694 -5.27 1.52 3.70
C ASN A 694 -5.09 1.02 5.15
N GLY A 695 -5.59 1.80 6.11
CA GLY A 695 -5.53 1.50 7.54
C GLY A 695 -6.61 0.56 8.08
N ASN A 696 -7.57 0.10 7.28
CA ASN A 696 -8.68 -0.74 7.77
C ASN A 696 -8.19 -2.08 8.36
N ILE A 697 -8.82 -2.53 9.45
CA ILE A 697 -8.42 -3.74 10.20
C ILE A 697 -8.35 -5.02 9.35
N GLY A 698 -9.17 -5.13 8.30
CA GLY A 698 -9.18 -6.26 7.37
C GLY A 698 -7.84 -6.52 6.68
N ASN A 699 -6.96 -5.52 6.61
CA ASN A 699 -5.61 -5.65 6.04
C ASN A 699 -4.59 -6.32 6.98
N PHE A 700 -4.90 -6.49 8.27
CA PHE A 700 -3.91 -6.85 9.28
C PHE A 700 -4.16 -8.24 9.89
N GLY A 701 -5.43 -8.60 10.08
CA GLY A 701 -5.82 -9.88 10.68
C GLY A 701 -5.52 -11.05 9.74
N VAL A 702 -4.56 -11.88 10.13
CA VAL A 702 -4.02 -12.99 9.30
C VAL A 702 -4.11 -14.34 10.02
N PRO A 703 -4.15 -15.47 9.29
CA PRO A 703 -3.94 -16.76 9.91
C PRO A 703 -2.54 -16.84 10.52
N LEU A 704 -2.44 -17.46 11.70
CA LEU A 704 -1.18 -17.88 12.29
C LEU A 704 -1.42 -19.22 12.99
N VAL A 705 -0.71 -20.27 12.56
CA VAL A 705 -0.84 -21.64 13.09
C VAL A 705 0.54 -22.26 13.24
N LEU A 706 0.81 -22.84 14.42
CA LEU A 706 1.97 -23.70 14.66
C LEU A 706 1.50 -25.15 14.63
N SER A 707 1.82 -25.91 13.59
CA SER A 707 1.24 -27.24 13.37
C SER A 707 2.29 -28.35 13.36
N HIS A 708 2.00 -29.40 14.14
CA HIS A 708 2.78 -30.64 14.20
C HIS A 708 1.89 -31.78 14.73
N PRO A 709 1.92 -33.01 14.19
CA PRO A 709 0.97 -34.07 14.54
C PRO A 709 0.94 -34.42 16.04
N LYS A 710 2.09 -34.28 16.71
CA LYS A 710 2.25 -34.57 18.15
C LYS A 710 1.91 -33.40 19.08
N LEU A 711 1.59 -32.22 18.57
CA LEU A 711 1.10 -31.11 19.38
C LEU A 711 -0.40 -31.31 19.70
N PRO A 712 -0.88 -30.87 20.87
CA PRO A 712 -2.31 -30.78 21.13
C PRO A 712 -2.93 -29.65 20.30
N ASN A 713 -4.24 -29.70 20.13
CA ASN A 713 -5.00 -28.63 19.49
C ASN A 713 -5.35 -27.55 20.53
N ILE A 714 -4.87 -26.33 20.32
CA ILE A 714 -5.06 -25.20 21.23
C ILE A 714 -5.47 -23.97 20.43
N ASP A 715 -6.48 -23.24 20.91
CA ASP A 715 -6.83 -21.92 20.40
C ASP A 715 -6.31 -20.83 21.35
N ILE A 716 -5.64 -19.82 20.80
CA ILE A 716 -5.16 -18.64 21.53
C ILE A 716 -5.82 -17.39 20.96
N ASN A 717 -6.51 -16.65 21.84
CA ASN A 717 -7.22 -15.41 21.49
C ASN A 717 -6.43 -14.14 21.88
N ASP A 718 -5.27 -14.28 22.51
CA ASP A 718 -4.38 -13.16 22.84
C ASP A 718 -3.94 -12.43 21.56
N ALA A 719 -3.75 -11.11 21.65
CA ALA A 719 -3.24 -10.32 20.54
C ALA A 719 -1.75 -10.65 20.29
N VAL A 720 -1.45 -11.12 19.08
CA VAL A 720 -0.10 -11.53 18.68
C VAL A 720 0.30 -10.90 17.35
N SER A 721 1.61 -10.83 17.10
CA SER A 721 2.19 -10.22 15.90
C SER A 721 3.18 -11.15 15.20
N SER A 722 3.30 -11.02 13.88
CA SER A 722 4.23 -11.82 13.05
C SER A 722 5.71 -11.73 13.45
N ILE A 723 6.16 -10.67 14.16
CA ILE A 723 7.54 -10.60 14.70
C ILE A 723 7.84 -11.68 15.74
N GLN A 724 6.80 -12.30 16.29
CA GLN A 724 6.91 -13.35 17.31
C GLN A 724 7.19 -14.74 16.70
N ILE A 725 7.10 -14.90 15.38
CA ILE A 725 7.28 -16.20 14.70
C ILE A 725 8.69 -16.76 14.93
N LEU A 726 9.73 -15.97 14.63
CA LEU A 726 11.12 -16.40 14.79
C LEU A 726 11.45 -16.83 16.22
N PRO A 727 11.27 -16.00 17.26
CA PRO A 727 11.64 -16.40 18.62
C PRO A 727 10.82 -17.61 19.09
N THR A 728 9.59 -17.79 18.60
CA THR A 728 8.77 -18.97 18.89
C THR A 728 9.32 -20.26 18.27
N ILE A 729 9.80 -20.20 17.02
CA ILE A 729 10.43 -21.38 16.37
C ILE A 729 11.65 -21.81 17.19
N LEU A 730 12.49 -20.86 17.61
CA LEU A 730 13.66 -21.17 18.44
C LEU A 730 13.26 -21.74 19.81
N ASP A 731 12.24 -21.16 20.46
CA ASP A 731 11.74 -21.65 21.75
C ASP A 731 11.16 -23.07 21.64
N LEU A 732 10.42 -23.38 20.56
CA LEU A 732 9.95 -24.74 20.27
C LEU A 732 11.11 -25.72 20.08
N LEU A 733 12.15 -25.33 19.34
CA LEU A 733 13.33 -26.16 19.11
C LEU A 733 14.11 -26.44 20.41
N ILE A 734 14.15 -25.46 21.32
CA ILE A 734 14.76 -25.58 22.66
C ILE A 734 13.93 -26.50 23.55
N GLU A 735 12.64 -26.21 23.72
CA GLU A 735 11.78 -26.90 24.69
C GLU A 735 11.39 -28.32 24.25
N SER A 736 11.53 -28.63 22.96
CA SER A 736 11.39 -30.00 22.43
C SER A 736 12.66 -30.85 22.53
N GLY A 737 13.82 -30.24 22.85
CA GLY A 737 15.10 -30.94 22.80
C GLY A 737 15.57 -31.26 21.38
N SER A 738 15.02 -30.59 20.35
CA SER A 738 15.38 -30.79 18.93
C SER A 738 16.70 -30.10 18.53
N LEU A 739 17.48 -29.64 19.51
CA LEU A 739 18.79 -29.01 19.35
C LEU A 739 19.78 -29.68 20.29
N SER A 740 21.02 -29.85 19.83
CA SER A 740 22.11 -30.25 20.73
C SER A 740 22.31 -29.23 21.86
N SER A 741 23.05 -29.58 22.92
CA SER A 741 23.23 -28.69 24.07
C SER A 741 23.90 -27.35 23.70
N SER A 742 24.86 -27.35 22.77
CA SER A 742 25.52 -26.13 22.29
C SER A 742 24.57 -25.26 21.48
N GLN A 743 23.81 -25.86 20.57
CA GLN A 743 22.79 -25.18 19.77
C GLN A 743 21.65 -24.63 20.64
N SER A 744 21.22 -25.39 21.66
CA SER A 744 20.20 -24.95 22.62
C SER A 744 20.66 -23.72 23.40
N LYS A 745 21.94 -23.69 23.84
CA LYS A 745 22.52 -22.50 24.48
C LYS A 745 22.50 -21.31 23.53
N ALA A 746 22.96 -21.49 22.29
CA ALA A 746 22.98 -20.42 21.30
C ALA A 746 21.57 -19.87 21.00
N ALA A 747 20.58 -20.75 20.86
CA ALA A 747 19.19 -20.36 20.66
C ALA A 747 18.64 -19.61 21.89
N ARG A 748 18.96 -20.01 23.13
CA ARG A 748 18.56 -19.29 24.36
C ARG A 748 19.18 -17.88 24.42
N ASP A 749 20.45 -17.74 24.08
CA ASP A 749 21.13 -16.44 24.03
C ASP A 749 20.49 -15.52 22.98
N LEU A 750 20.06 -16.08 21.84
CA LEU A 750 19.39 -15.34 20.76
C LEU A 750 17.98 -14.88 21.14
N ILE A 751 17.10 -15.77 21.61
CA ILE A 751 15.71 -15.41 21.96
C ILE A 751 15.67 -14.34 23.06
N ALA A 752 16.67 -14.31 23.94
CA ALA A 752 16.79 -13.32 24.99
C ALA A 752 16.99 -11.89 24.47
N ASN A 753 17.34 -11.69 23.19
CA ASN A 753 17.56 -10.38 22.59
C ASN A 753 16.57 -10.01 21.47
N TYR A 754 15.57 -10.84 21.14
CA TYR A 754 14.54 -10.46 20.15
C TYR A 754 13.44 -9.56 20.75
N GLU A 755 12.84 -8.73 19.90
CA GLU A 755 11.71 -7.85 20.21
C GLU A 755 10.43 -8.65 20.53
N GLY A 756 10.16 -9.70 19.74
CA GLY A 756 8.97 -10.52 19.87
C GLY A 756 9.03 -11.49 21.05
N LYS A 757 7.91 -11.62 21.78
CA LYS A 757 7.69 -12.68 22.78
C LYS A 757 7.53 -14.04 22.11
N SER A 758 7.88 -15.10 22.84
CA SER A 758 7.53 -16.47 22.41
C SER A 758 6.01 -16.70 22.52
N LEU A 759 5.43 -17.34 21.51
CA LEU A 759 4.00 -17.65 21.44
C LEU A 759 3.61 -18.91 22.20
N ILE A 760 4.56 -19.77 22.58
CA ILE A 760 4.30 -20.98 23.38
C ILE A 760 4.27 -20.70 24.89
N ARG A 761 4.26 -19.43 25.27
CA ARG A 761 4.23 -18.92 26.66
C ARG A 761 3.09 -17.90 26.80
N PRO A 762 2.61 -17.60 28.03
CA PRO A 762 1.55 -16.62 28.24
C PRO A 762 1.90 -15.24 27.65
N GLN A 763 0.95 -14.62 26.94
CA GLN A 763 1.17 -13.32 26.30
C GLN A 763 0.96 -12.14 27.24
N ASN A 764 0.07 -12.30 28.22
CA ASN A 764 -0.31 -11.29 29.22
C ASN A 764 0.59 -11.29 30.47
N ALA A 765 1.84 -11.75 30.34
CA ALA A 765 2.81 -11.82 31.41
C ALA A 765 3.26 -10.42 31.90
N GLY A 766 2.43 -9.76 32.69
CA GLY A 766 2.77 -8.55 33.45
C GLY A 766 2.74 -7.23 32.68
N ARG A 767 2.67 -6.12 33.44
CA ARG A 767 2.80 -4.75 32.91
C ARG A 767 4.22 -4.58 32.36
N GLY A 768 4.36 -4.02 31.15
CA GLY A 768 5.67 -3.75 30.54
C GLY A 768 6.57 -2.88 31.43
N PRO A 769 7.90 -2.83 31.14
CA PRO A 769 8.83 -2.01 31.90
C PRO A 769 8.31 -0.59 32.06
N LYS A 770 8.38 -0.05 33.28
CA LYS A 770 8.05 1.35 33.59
C LYS A 770 6.58 1.75 33.31
N GLY A 771 5.66 0.81 33.10
CA GLY A 771 4.24 1.12 32.86
C GLY A 771 3.94 1.70 31.46
N LEU A 772 4.88 1.60 30.53
CA LEU A 772 4.75 2.15 29.17
C LEU A 772 3.73 1.41 28.30
N GLY A 773 3.32 0.19 28.66
CA GLY A 773 2.41 -0.63 27.87
C GLY A 773 3.16 -1.63 26.99
N ASP A 774 2.40 -2.50 26.34
CA ASP A 774 2.93 -3.58 25.48
C ASP A 774 2.35 -3.38 24.07
N TRP A 775 3.15 -2.77 23.21
CA TRP A 775 2.69 -2.19 21.96
C TRP A 775 2.96 -3.09 20.75
N GLN A 776 2.03 -3.06 19.80
CA GLN A 776 2.14 -3.71 18.51
C GLN A 776 2.08 -2.65 17.42
N PHE A 777 3.12 -2.63 16.58
CA PHE A 777 3.23 -1.73 15.44
C PHE A 777 3.04 -2.52 14.15
N SER A 778 2.35 -1.92 13.18
CA SER A 778 2.17 -2.51 11.86
C SER A 778 2.31 -1.46 10.78
N LEU A 779 3.26 -1.66 9.88
CA LEU A 779 3.49 -0.75 8.75
C LEU A 779 2.38 -0.89 7.72
N ILE A 780 1.91 0.23 7.19
CA ILE A 780 0.88 0.25 6.16
C ILE A 780 1.55 0.46 4.81
N ASN A 781 1.27 -0.41 3.85
CA ASN A 781 1.79 -0.35 2.49
C ASN A 781 1.71 1.09 1.92
N PRO A 782 2.82 1.69 1.44
CA PRO A 782 4.13 1.06 1.18
C PRO A 782 5.15 1.13 2.33
N GLY A 783 4.82 1.76 3.47
CA GLY A 783 5.54 1.61 4.74
C GLY A 783 6.05 2.90 5.41
N GLY A 784 6.07 4.04 4.71
CA GLY A 784 6.66 5.29 5.19
C GLY A 784 5.68 6.43 5.44
N THR A 785 4.37 6.20 5.28
CA THR A 785 3.34 7.25 5.38
C THR A 785 2.58 7.21 6.71
N MET A 786 2.30 6.02 7.23
CA MET A 786 1.44 5.81 8.40
C MET A 786 1.70 4.45 9.06
N LEU A 787 1.35 4.32 10.34
CA LEU A 787 1.46 3.09 11.12
C LEU A 787 0.14 2.77 11.81
N ALA A 788 -0.20 1.49 11.90
CA ALA A 788 -1.23 1.02 12.81
C ALA A 788 -0.60 0.60 14.15
N VAL A 789 -1.27 0.96 15.24
CA VAL A 789 -0.80 0.79 16.62
C VAL A 789 -1.91 0.17 17.46
N ARG A 790 -1.55 -0.85 18.25
CA ARG A 790 -2.42 -1.49 19.25
C ARG A 790 -1.64 -1.74 20.54
N GLU A 791 -2.35 -1.85 21.64
CA GLU A 791 -1.78 -2.27 22.93
C GLU A 791 -2.34 -3.65 23.31
N ARG A 792 -1.47 -4.59 23.68
CA ARG A 792 -1.87 -5.98 23.97
C ARG A 792 -2.86 -6.10 25.13
N SER A 793 -2.77 -5.23 26.14
CA SER A 793 -3.72 -5.19 27.26
C SER A 793 -5.09 -4.63 26.89
N ARG A 794 -5.21 -3.96 25.74
CA ARG A 794 -6.47 -3.39 25.25
C ARG A 794 -6.56 -3.54 23.73
N PRO A 795 -6.65 -4.79 23.24
CA PRO A 795 -6.46 -5.10 21.83
C PRO A 795 -7.60 -4.62 20.93
N GLY A 796 -8.76 -4.27 21.50
CA GLY A 796 -9.89 -3.66 20.79
C GLY A 796 -9.65 -2.22 20.37
N TRP A 797 -8.76 -1.48 21.04
CA TRP A 797 -8.45 -0.11 20.67
C TRP A 797 -7.34 -0.04 19.64
N ARG A 798 -7.57 0.74 18.59
CA ARG A 798 -6.67 0.80 17.44
C ARG A 798 -6.48 2.24 16.98
N LEU A 799 -5.21 2.60 16.78
CA LEU A 799 -4.81 3.94 16.34
C LEU A 799 -4.01 3.83 15.04
N ILE A 800 -4.39 4.64 14.07
CA ILE A 800 -3.60 4.92 12.88
C ILE A 800 -2.87 6.24 13.10
N VAL A 801 -1.55 6.17 13.08
CA VAL A 801 -0.65 7.28 13.34
C VAL A 801 -0.03 7.76 12.04
N PRO A 802 -0.22 9.02 11.64
CA PRO A 802 0.44 9.58 10.46
C PRO A 802 1.94 9.82 10.76
N ILE A 803 2.81 9.39 9.84
CA ILE A 803 4.24 9.73 9.87
C ILE A 803 4.47 11.09 9.18
N ILE A 804 3.61 11.44 8.22
CA ILE A 804 3.67 12.64 7.39
C ILE A 804 2.41 13.49 7.56
N ASP A 805 2.53 14.80 7.33
CA ASP A 805 1.46 15.77 7.63
C ASP A 805 0.20 15.66 6.74
N ASN A 806 0.24 14.95 5.62
CA ASN A 806 -0.90 14.79 4.69
C ASN A 806 -1.67 13.47 4.84
N VAL A 807 -1.52 12.80 5.98
CA VAL A 807 -2.32 11.63 6.36
C VAL A 807 -3.06 11.95 7.66
N SER A 808 -4.31 11.51 7.77
CA SER A 808 -5.13 11.73 8.96
C SER A 808 -4.83 10.74 10.08
N TRP A 809 -5.02 11.19 11.32
CA TRP A 809 -5.16 10.32 12.47
C TRP A 809 -6.49 9.58 12.39
N ARG A 810 -6.53 8.31 12.80
CA ARG A 810 -7.77 7.53 12.89
C ARG A 810 -7.78 6.67 14.14
N PHE A 811 -8.83 6.79 14.94
CA PHE A 811 -9.08 5.94 16.12
C PHE A 811 -10.33 5.11 15.90
N THR A 812 -10.24 3.84 16.27
CA THR A 812 -11.39 2.92 16.27
C THR A 812 -11.40 2.08 17.54
N ASP A 813 -12.60 1.92 18.10
CA ASP A 813 -12.92 0.89 19.08
C ASP A 813 -13.46 -0.35 18.34
N ALA A 814 -12.57 -1.30 18.06
CA ALA A 814 -12.87 -2.51 17.32
C ALA A 814 -13.70 -3.52 18.13
N ASP A 815 -13.83 -3.36 19.45
CA ASP A 815 -14.77 -4.18 20.22
C ASP A 815 -16.23 -3.76 19.93
N ALA A 816 -16.45 -2.45 19.71
CA ALA A 816 -17.76 -1.91 19.33
C ALA A 816 -18.03 -1.96 17.82
N SER A 817 -17.00 -1.78 16.98
CA SER A 817 -17.09 -1.84 15.52
C SER A 817 -15.97 -2.74 14.95
N PRO A 818 -16.18 -4.08 14.95
CA PRO A 818 -15.14 -5.06 14.57
C PRO A 818 -14.60 -4.93 13.15
N HIS A 819 -15.35 -4.30 12.24
CA HIS A 819 -14.96 -4.05 10.85
C HIS A 819 -14.64 -2.57 10.57
N GLU A 820 -14.62 -1.76 11.61
CA GLU A 820 -14.31 -0.33 11.62
C GLU A 820 -15.19 0.51 10.68
N GLU A 821 -16.48 0.21 10.65
CA GLU A 821 -17.52 1.05 10.02
C GLU A 821 -17.63 2.41 10.71
N GLU A 822 -17.34 2.46 12.01
CA GLU A 822 -17.25 3.70 12.78
C GLU A 822 -15.81 4.02 13.18
N SER A 823 -15.38 5.25 12.90
CA SER A 823 -14.07 5.74 13.34
C SER A 823 -14.11 7.24 13.62
N VAL A 824 -13.17 7.72 14.44
CA VAL A 824 -12.88 9.15 14.58
C VAL A 824 -11.68 9.45 13.70
N VAL A 825 -11.74 10.51 12.88
CA VAL A 825 -10.69 10.87 11.92
C VAL A 825 -10.49 12.38 11.93
N ALA A 826 -9.23 12.82 12.03
CA ALA A 826 -8.86 14.23 11.88
C ALA A 826 -7.38 14.36 11.48
N PHE A 827 -7.00 15.46 10.81
CA PHE A 827 -5.59 15.72 10.45
C PHE A 827 -4.79 16.33 11.60
N ASP A 828 -5.42 17.18 12.41
CA ASP A 828 -4.78 17.82 13.56
C ASP A 828 -4.97 16.98 14.83
N LEU A 829 -3.89 16.79 15.59
CA LEU A 829 -3.89 15.93 16.76
C LEU A 829 -4.73 16.50 17.92
N ASP A 830 -4.74 17.82 18.12
CA ASP A 830 -5.46 18.42 19.25
C ASP A 830 -6.98 18.35 19.01
N ILE A 831 -7.40 18.57 17.76
CA ILE A 831 -8.79 18.35 17.32
C ILE A 831 -9.14 16.86 17.48
N PHE A 832 -8.28 15.97 16.99
CA PHE A 832 -8.48 14.52 17.07
C PHE A 832 -8.67 14.03 18.51
N LEU A 833 -7.82 14.45 19.45
CA LEU A 833 -7.91 14.08 20.87
C LEU A 833 -9.22 14.56 21.50
N SER A 834 -9.68 15.75 21.12
CA SER A 834 -10.94 16.33 21.58
C SER A 834 -12.14 15.53 21.07
N ASP A 835 -12.12 15.12 19.81
CA ASP A 835 -13.19 14.32 19.19
C ASP A 835 -13.23 12.90 19.77
N VAL A 836 -12.07 12.29 20.04
CA VAL A 836 -11.98 10.99 20.73
C VAL A 836 -12.52 11.09 22.15
N GLU A 837 -12.18 12.15 22.90
CA GLU A 837 -12.71 12.37 24.24
C GLU A 837 -14.23 12.54 24.23
N LEU A 838 -14.76 13.29 23.26
CA LEU A 838 -16.20 13.50 23.11
C LEU A 838 -16.96 12.20 22.79
N LYS A 839 -16.43 11.37 21.89
CA LYS A 839 -17.12 10.15 21.41
C LYS A 839 -16.88 8.92 22.29
N HIS A 840 -15.66 8.73 22.78
CA HIS A 840 -15.22 7.51 23.48
C HIS A 840 -14.77 7.75 24.93
N GLY A 841 -14.80 9.01 25.39
CA GLY A 841 -14.45 9.37 26.76
C GLY A 841 -12.96 9.66 26.96
N ARG A 842 -12.65 10.23 28.12
CA ARG A 842 -11.31 10.71 28.46
C ARG A 842 -10.24 9.60 28.49
N GLU A 843 -10.62 8.39 28.91
CA GLU A 843 -9.68 7.26 28.95
C GLU A 843 -9.16 6.89 27.56
N ALA A 844 -10.02 6.92 26.53
CA ALA A 844 -9.63 6.68 25.15
C ALA A 844 -8.70 7.78 24.63
N SER A 845 -9.01 9.04 24.93
CA SER A 845 -8.17 10.18 24.55
C SER A 845 -6.78 10.12 25.22
N ASP A 846 -6.71 9.78 26.51
CA ASP A 846 -5.43 9.62 27.22
C ASP A 846 -4.62 8.43 26.67
N TRP A 847 -5.27 7.33 26.29
CA TRP A 847 -4.61 6.20 25.61
C TRP A 847 -4.07 6.58 24.23
N VAL A 848 -4.85 7.32 23.43
CA VAL A 848 -4.42 7.84 22.12
C VAL A 848 -3.20 8.74 22.26
N ARG A 849 -3.20 9.65 23.24
CA ARG A 849 -2.04 10.52 23.53
C ARG A 849 -0.80 9.69 23.84
N LYS A 850 -0.93 8.70 24.74
CA LYS A 850 0.17 7.80 25.10
C LYS A 850 0.68 6.99 23.89
N ALA A 851 -0.23 6.46 23.07
CA ALA A 851 0.11 5.71 21.87
C ALA A 851 0.85 6.58 20.85
N ALA A 852 0.43 7.84 20.66
CA ALA A 852 1.10 8.79 19.78
C ALA A 852 2.53 9.12 20.25
N GLU A 853 2.74 9.34 21.55
CA GLU A 853 4.06 9.57 22.14
C GLU A 853 5.01 8.39 21.96
N VAL A 854 4.55 7.18 22.29
CA VAL A 854 5.36 5.95 22.14
C VAL A 854 5.71 5.72 20.66
N THR A 855 4.75 5.94 19.76
CA THR A 855 4.97 5.78 18.31
C THR A 855 5.97 6.79 17.79
N SER A 856 5.93 8.04 18.27
CA SER A 856 6.93 9.05 17.90
C SER A 856 8.35 8.61 18.25
N TRP A 857 8.57 8.10 19.46
CA TRP A 857 9.89 7.55 19.84
C TRP A 857 10.25 6.34 18.98
N TYR A 858 9.29 5.45 18.74
CA TYR A 858 9.50 4.20 18.00
C TYR A 858 9.93 4.43 16.54
N VAL A 859 9.33 5.42 15.86
CA VAL A 859 9.71 5.78 14.48
C VAL A 859 11.15 6.26 14.39
N ASP A 860 11.56 7.14 15.31
CA ASP A 860 12.94 7.64 15.38
C ASP A 860 13.93 6.49 15.70
N GLU A 861 13.54 5.63 16.63
CA GLU A 861 14.37 4.51 17.06
C GLU A 861 14.52 3.44 15.96
N ASN A 862 13.46 3.15 15.20
CA ASN A 862 13.51 2.23 14.06
C ASN A 862 14.58 2.64 13.05
N ALA A 863 14.64 3.92 12.66
CA ALA A 863 15.65 4.41 11.73
C ALA A 863 17.08 4.22 12.27
N LYS A 864 17.29 4.43 13.58
CA LYS A 864 18.59 4.20 14.24
C LYS A 864 18.96 2.71 14.26
N ARG A 865 18.01 1.83 14.63
CA ARG A 865 18.21 0.36 14.64
C ARG A 865 18.66 -0.16 13.28
N TRP A 866 18.01 0.32 12.21
CA TRP A 866 18.35 -0.02 10.83
C TRP A 866 19.60 0.69 10.27
N ARG A 867 20.24 1.58 11.06
CA ARG A 867 21.33 2.48 10.64
C ARG A 867 20.99 3.25 9.35
N PHE A 868 19.73 3.62 9.19
CA PHE A 868 19.23 4.22 7.96
C PHE A 868 19.49 5.73 7.93
N GLY A 869 20.41 6.17 7.06
CA GLY A 869 20.86 7.57 6.94
C GLY A 869 20.00 8.47 6.04
N GLY A 870 18.77 8.07 5.68
CA GLY A 870 17.82 8.92 4.96
C GLY A 870 18.07 9.15 3.46
N GLN A 871 19.18 8.68 2.89
CA GLN A 871 19.43 8.80 1.45
C GLN A 871 18.96 7.55 0.70
N ARG A 872 17.90 7.68 -0.12
CA ARG A 872 17.63 6.71 -1.21
C ARG A 872 18.89 6.67 -2.10
N PRO A 873 19.54 5.52 -2.33
CA PRO A 873 20.70 5.49 -3.21
C PRO A 873 20.31 5.94 -4.61
N LYS A 874 21.15 6.79 -5.21
CA LYS A 874 21.04 7.14 -6.63
C LYS A 874 21.07 5.82 -7.42
N LYS A 875 20.12 5.66 -8.37
CA LYS A 875 20.03 4.49 -9.28
C LYS A 875 21.44 3.98 -9.60
N PRO A 876 21.76 2.68 -9.39
CA PRO A 876 23.00 2.14 -9.92
C PRO A 876 23.00 2.38 -11.43
N ARG A 877 24.08 2.96 -11.95
CA ARG A 877 24.27 3.03 -13.40
C ARG A 877 24.23 1.59 -13.91
N PRO A 878 23.53 1.30 -15.02
CA PRO A 878 23.68 0.00 -15.64
C PRO A 878 25.19 -0.18 -15.91
N ASN A 879 25.79 -1.24 -15.37
CA ASN A 879 27.13 -1.61 -15.77
C ASN A 879 27.09 -1.87 -17.29
N PRO A 880 28.08 -1.37 -18.04
CA PRO A 880 28.13 -1.49 -19.49
C PRO A 880 28.20 -2.94 -19.97
#